data_AF-A0A922NDC7-F1
#
_entry.id   AF-A0A922NDC7-F1
#
_cell.length_a   1.000
_cell.length_b   1.000
_cell.length_c   1.000
_cell.angle_alpha   90.00
_cell.angle_beta   90.00
_cell.angle_gamma   90.00
#
_symmetry.space_group_name_H-M   'P 1'
#
loop_
_entity.id
_entity.type
_entity.pdbx_description
1 polymer ?
#
loop_
_entity_poly.entity_id
_entity_poly.type
_entity_poly.pdbx_seq_one_letter_code
_entity_poly.pdbx_strand_id
1 'polypeptide(L)'
;MAATDGPLFSTDLISPEVLKALPEGYGCRPLEKKDYANGFLDVLRVLTTVGDITEEQWNKRYDWMSARNDEYFLLCITDSSNAIVGTGALIVERKFIHQLGLVGHIEDIAVAKDQQGKKLGLRIIQALDFVAEKNRNMNESGQEIYHDDTASNMVDNAPSTPNSEAAMTQPPSTPNPADEQPPDNNKKFTPYDPYLAPKIPSGLPPELWLLIHSAPANFAPQYFLEVTRNLLANPNLTASHLARAELSYQSFNDATFNPKAQTSEELAGIVKHLRAECRPRLLEGGVEGYELEYTVVRKLVPRNPKLDESIMQTCHLFVSEADIAVKSEEQEETVKAERYMIIYIPHVTDHERMPFYHPKVRALAILYTFFPSSSSSSSSSSSASSTLIPPNTGVLSIHYDLFPTLPLDNRLARTALKLLDVIHKHSRGRAGGYTKRVHHDQVIGQKRFQDTYAYLKGKYARVLIEGWVEQTPAEKHVFEDLGIAAFLHEVWVDMYGEVASSSREDQGGEKGGEEDGNTTDPDHRKTTAQAKFPGFVDIGCGNGLLVHILNNEGWHGWGFDARRRKTWDTFPPAHTAKLHEMLLVPAILQSSSSPSSTTTAEPTNPPHHNGIFPPSTFIISNHADELTPWTPLLAHLNTSPFIAIPCCSHDLAGTRFRAPVHAKHVLHDPTTVESKKNKAPSAYASLCSWSCHLTEKTGFVVEREHLRIPSTRNIAVLGRRVRDEDRGCASMEERLVFLRKFVEKEMGGQSIAQVREAWMKSGDGLLKPGKGGH
;
A
#
# COMPACT_ATOMS: atom_id res chain seq x y z
N MET A 1 -34.33 -10.98 29.23
CA MET A 1 -34.10 -12.44 29.14
C MET A 1 -33.09 -12.81 30.21
N ALA A 2 -33.33 -13.88 30.95
CA ALA A 2 -32.49 -14.31 32.07
C ALA A 2 -31.05 -14.59 31.60
N ALA A 3 -30.06 -14.17 32.39
CA ALA A 3 -28.65 -14.44 32.13
C ALA A 3 -28.42 -15.96 32.16
N THR A 4 -28.04 -16.54 31.03
CA THR A 4 -27.66 -17.95 30.97
C THR A 4 -26.25 -18.10 31.54
N ASP A 5 -26.09 -18.86 32.63
CA ASP A 5 -24.80 -19.31 33.17
C ASP A 5 -24.08 -20.32 32.25
N GLY A 6 -24.27 -20.19 30.93
CA GLY A 6 -23.77 -21.09 29.90
C GLY A 6 -22.66 -20.46 29.05
N PRO A 7 -22.11 -21.25 28.11
CA PRO A 7 -21.09 -20.77 27.16
C PRO A 7 -21.61 -19.58 26.34
N LEU A 8 -20.72 -18.65 26.01
CA LEU A 8 -21.07 -17.42 25.28
C LEU A 8 -21.81 -17.68 23.97
N PHE A 9 -21.42 -18.75 23.25
CA PHE A 9 -22.08 -19.25 22.05
C PHE A 9 -22.09 -20.79 22.04
N SER A 10 -22.79 -21.40 21.08
CA SER A 10 -22.91 -22.87 21.01
C SER A 10 -21.56 -23.57 20.89
N THR A 11 -21.34 -24.62 21.69
CA THR A 11 -20.15 -25.47 21.63
C THR A 11 -20.01 -26.21 20.30
N ASP A 12 -21.08 -26.35 19.52
CA ASP A 12 -21.07 -26.99 18.19
C ASP A 12 -20.29 -26.18 17.15
N LEU A 13 -20.01 -24.90 17.44
CA LEU A 13 -19.18 -24.05 16.61
C LEU A 13 -17.68 -24.21 16.90
N ILE A 14 -17.29 -25.06 17.87
CA ILE A 14 -15.89 -25.40 18.09
C ILE A 14 -15.47 -26.54 17.16
N SER A 15 -14.42 -26.31 16.37
CA SER A 15 -13.92 -27.28 15.39
C SER A 15 -13.55 -28.62 16.04
N PRO A 16 -14.17 -29.75 15.62
CA PRO A 16 -13.80 -31.09 16.10
C PRO A 16 -12.36 -31.46 15.75
N GLU A 17 -11.83 -30.96 14.64
CA GLU A 17 -10.45 -31.19 14.22
C GLU A 17 -9.46 -30.45 15.14
N VAL A 18 -9.80 -29.23 15.55
CA VAL A 18 -8.99 -28.48 16.51
C VAL A 18 -8.97 -29.19 17.85
N LEU A 19 -10.11 -29.68 18.34
CA LEU A 19 -10.18 -30.44 19.60
C LEU A 19 -9.29 -31.69 19.57
N LYS A 20 -9.27 -32.44 18.45
CA LYS A 20 -8.40 -33.62 18.28
C LYS A 20 -6.91 -33.25 18.19
N ALA A 21 -6.59 -32.05 17.71
CA ALA A 21 -5.23 -31.61 17.43
C ALA A 21 -4.59 -30.80 18.56
N LEU A 22 -5.30 -30.61 19.68
CA LEU A 22 -4.76 -30.04 20.92
C LEU A 22 -3.89 -31.06 21.65
N PRO A 23 -2.85 -30.59 22.38
CA PRO A 23 -2.08 -31.47 23.25
C PRO A 23 -2.96 -32.15 24.30
N GLU A 24 -2.55 -33.33 24.76
CA GLU A 24 -3.26 -34.07 25.80
C GLU A 24 -3.43 -33.21 27.07
N GLY A 25 -4.64 -33.21 27.63
CA GLY A 25 -5.00 -32.39 28.79
C GLY A 25 -5.42 -30.95 28.46
N TYR A 26 -5.36 -30.50 27.20
CA TYR A 26 -5.84 -29.18 26.79
C TYR A 26 -7.25 -29.24 26.21
N GLY A 27 -8.05 -28.20 26.46
CA GLY A 27 -9.39 -28.02 25.92
C GLY A 27 -9.53 -26.74 25.10
N CYS A 28 -10.56 -26.66 24.27
CA CYS A 28 -11.01 -25.43 23.61
C CYS A 28 -12.52 -25.31 23.79
N ARG A 29 -12.99 -24.16 24.28
CA ARG A 29 -14.42 -23.91 24.48
C ARG A 29 -14.76 -22.42 24.38
N PRO A 30 -16.04 -22.06 24.18
CA PRO A 30 -16.49 -20.68 24.29
C PRO A 30 -16.20 -20.10 25.67
N LEU A 31 -16.03 -18.77 25.73
CA LEU A 31 -15.88 -18.04 26.98
C LEU A 31 -17.10 -18.24 27.87
N GLU A 32 -16.88 -18.35 29.18
CA GLU A 32 -17.94 -18.43 30.19
C GLU A 32 -17.79 -17.30 31.21
N LYS A 33 -18.91 -16.92 31.84
CA LYS A 33 -18.92 -15.80 32.80
C LYS A 33 -17.96 -16.02 33.97
N LYS A 34 -17.81 -17.26 34.43
CA LYS A 34 -16.88 -17.67 35.50
C LYS A 34 -15.39 -17.55 35.14
N ASP A 35 -15.05 -17.35 33.87
CA ASP A 35 -13.64 -17.31 33.44
C ASP A 35 -12.89 -16.06 33.89
N TYR A 36 -13.59 -15.08 34.47
CA TYR A 36 -12.99 -14.03 35.29
C TYR A 36 -12.09 -14.63 36.39
N ALA A 37 -12.56 -15.66 37.09
CA ALA A 37 -11.81 -16.32 38.16
C ALA A 37 -10.77 -17.34 37.63
N ASN A 38 -10.84 -17.71 36.35
CA ASN A 38 -9.96 -18.72 35.74
C ASN A 38 -8.76 -18.12 34.99
N GLY A 39 -8.46 -16.83 35.21
CA GLY A 39 -7.25 -16.17 34.69
C GLY A 39 -7.40 -15.58 33.28
N PHE A 40 -8.61 -15.42 32.75
CA PHE A 40 -8.82 -14.88 31.41
C PHE A 40 -8.17 -13.51 31.21
N LEU A 41 -8.37 -12.58 32.15
CA LEU A 41 -7.81 -11.24 32.07
C LEU A 41 -6.28 -11.25 32.16
N ASP A 42 -5.69 -12.20 32.88
CA ASP A 42 -4.24 -12.32 33.01
C ASP A 42 -3.58 -12.81 31.72
N VAL A 43 -4.25 -13.68 30.98
CA VAL A 43 -3.79 -14.09 29.63
C VAL A 43 -3.81 -12.90 28.66
N LEU A 44 -4.86 -12.07 28.70
CA LEU A 44 -4.95 -10.86 27.85
C LEU A 44 -3.83 -9.85 28.14
N ARG A 45 -3.32 -9.79 29.38
CA ARG A 45 -2.20 -8.90 29.74
C ARG A 45 -0.89 -9.22 29.01
N VAL A 46 -0.76 -10.42 28.43
CA VAL A 46 0.39 -10.76 27.57
C VAL A 46 0.34 -10.01 26.24
N LEU A 47 -0.86 -9.63 25.77
CA LEU A 47 -1.07 -8.92 24.51
C LEU A 47 -1.00 -7.40 24.68
N THR A 48 -1.69 -6.83 25.68
CA THR A 48 -1.79 -5.37 25.86
C THR A 48 -2.17 -4.99 27.29
N THR A 49 -2.22 -3.69 27.59
CA THR A 49 -2.73 -3.16 28.86
C THR A 49 -4.22 -3.42 29.00
N VAL A 50 -4.63 -4.19 30.01
CA VAL A 50 -6.05 -4.51 30.31
C VAL A 50 -6.66 -3.52 31.32
N GLY A 51 -5.85 -2.98 32.23
CA GLY A 51 -6.30 -2.19 33.38
C GLY A 51 -6.82 -3.05 34.55
N ASP A 52 -7.43 -2.39 35.54
CA ASP A 52 -8.04 -3.03 36.71
C ASP A 52 -9.55 -3.15 36.47
N ILE A 53 -10.00 -4.36 36.14
CA ILE A 53 -11.41 -4.67 35.88
C ILE A 53 -11.97 -5.44 37.06
N THR A 54 -12.99 -4.88 37.70
CA THR A 54 -13.74 -5.56 38.77
C THR A 54 -14.66 -6.65 38.21
N GLU A 55 -15.01 -7.64 39.03
CA GLU A 55 -15.94 -8.71 38.64
C GLU A 55 -17.30 -8.17 38.17
N GLU A 56 -17.79 -7.08 38.77
CA GLU A 56 -19.03 -6.42 38.35
C GLU A 56 -18.92 -5.84 36.93
N GLN A 57 -17.79 -5.19 36.60
CA GLN A 57 -17.54 -4.65 35.27
C GLN A 57 -17.37 -5.77 34.23
N TRP A 58 -16.68 -6.84 34.60
CA TRP A 58 -16.58 -8.05 33.79
C TRP A 58 -17.96 -8.61 33.47
N ASN A 59 -18.80 -8.83 34.49
CA ASN A 59 -20.14 -9.38 34.34
C ASN A 59 -21.02 -8.52 33.42
N LYS A 60 -20.98 -7.18 33.59
CA LYS A 60 -21.69 -6.24 32.71
C LYS A 60 -21.24 -6.34 31.26
N ARG A 61 -19.93 -6.49 31.01
CA ARG A 61 -19.40 -6.62 29.64
C ARG A 61 -19.73 -7.98 29.04
N TYR A 62 -19.60 -9.05 29.81
CA TYR A 62 -19.94 -10.41 29.39
C TYR A 62 -21.42 -10.48 28.97
N ASP A 63 -22.33 -9.97 29.80
CA ASP A 63 -23.77 -9.99 29.51
C ASP A 63 -24.10 -9.19 28.24
N TRP A 64 -23.40 -8.08 28.00
CA TRP A 64 -23.56 -7.28 26.78
C TRP A 64 -23.11 -8.05 25.52
N MET A 65 -22.01 -8.80 25.61
CA MET A 65 -21.51 -9.64 24.51
C MET A 65 -22.38 -10.87 24.30
N SER A 66 -22.85 -11.51 25.36
CA SER A 66 -23.73 -12.67 25.32
C SER A 66 -25.07 -12.37 24.63
N ALA A 67 -25.61 -11.17 24.82
CA ALA A 67 -26.78 -10.69 24.10
C ALA A 67 -26.56 -10.47 22.58
N ARG A 68 -25.31 -10.58 22.10
CA ARG A 68 -24.86 -10.41 20.72
C ARG A 68 -23.97 -11.59 20.31
N ASN A 69 -24.34 -12.79 20.74
CA ASN A 69 -23.58 -14.01 20.47
C ASN A 69 -23.67 -14.51 19.01
N ASP A 70 -24.35 -13.74 18.15
CA ASP A 70 -24.31 -13.82 16.69
C ASP A 70 -23.26 -12.85 16.08
N GLU A 71 -22.70 -11.93 16.86
CA GLU A 71 -21.63 -11.01 16.45
C GLU A 71 -20.30 -11.30 17.16
N TYR A 72 -20.34 -11.65 18.45
CA TYR A 72 -19.15 -11.85 19.29
C TYR A 72 -18.93 -13.32 19.62
N PHE A 73 -17.84 -13.89 19.09
CA PHE A 73 -17.44 -15.27 19.34
C PHE A 73 -16.08 -15.30 20.04
N LEU A 74 -16.10 -15.29 21.38
CA LEU A 74 -14.88 -15.39 22.20
C LEU A 74 -14.68 -16.83 22.67
N LEU A 75 -13.49 -17.39 22.43
CA LEU A 75 -13.13 -18.73 22.88
C LEU A 75 -11.83 -18.72 23.68
N CYS A 76 -11.67 -19.78 24.47
CA CYS A 76 -10.53 -19.98 25.36
C CYS A 76 -9.92 -21.36 25.16
N ILE A 77 -8.60 -21.44 25.30
CA ILE A 77 -7.87 -22.69 25.51
C ILE A 77 -7.65 -22.86 27.00
N THR A 78 -7.99 -24.05 27.51
CA THR A 78 -7.74 -24.44 28.91
C THR A 78 -6.65 -25.50 28.98
N ASP A 79 -5.88 -25.51 30.07
CA ASP A 79 -4.96 -26.60 30.39
C ASP A 79 -5.63 -27.69 31.24
N SER A 80 -4.82 -28.65 31.72
CA SER A 80 -5.29 -29.79 32.52
C SER A 80 -5.84 -29.41 33.89
N SER A 81 -5.58 -28.19 34.36
CA SER A 81 -6.14 -27.63 35.60
C SER A 81 -7.42 -26.82 35.37
N ASN A 82 -7.91 -26.77 34.11
CA ASN A 82 -8.97 -25.89 33.63
C ASN A 82 -8.65 -24.37 33.71
N ALA A 83 -7.39 -23.99 33.93
CA ALA A 83 -6.97 -22.60 33.87
C ALA A 83 -6.98 -22.11 32.42
N ILE A 84 -7.37 -20.85 32.19
CA ILE A 84 -7.29 -20.25 30.86
C ILE A 84 -5.83 -19.98 30.53
N VAL A 85 -5.36 -20.53 29.42
CA VAL A 85 -3.96 -20.40 28.95
C VAL A 85 -3.86 -19.77 27.57
N GLY A 86 -4.99 -19.60 26.89
CA GLY A 86 -5.07 -18.87 25.63
C GLY A 86 -6.47 -18.35 25.37
N THR A 87 -6.57 -17.27 24.60
CA THR A 87 -7.85 -16.65 24.21
C THR A 87 -7.78 -16.08 22.80
N GLY A 88 -8.94 -16.00 22.15
CA GLY A 88 -9.13 -15.29 20.91
C GLY A 88 -10.60 -14.92 20.70
N ALA A 89 -10.83 -13.87 19.93
CA ALA A 89 -12.15 -13.38 19.58
C ALA A 89 -12.35 -13.34 18.06
N LEU A 90 -13.56 -13.63 17.61
CA LEU A 90 -14.04 -13.32 16.26
C LEU A 90 -15.24 -12.39 16.37
N ILE A 91 -15.17 -11.25 15.69
CA ILE A 91 -16.27 -10.30 15.56
C ILE A 91 -16.81 -10.35 14.13
N VAL A 92 -18.10 -10.64 13.97
CA VAL A 92 -18.75 -10.74 12.66
C VAL A 92 -19.44 -9.42 12.30
N GLU A 93 -18.89 -8.71 11.33
CA GLU A 93 -19.45 -7.45 10.80
C GLU A 93 -20.39 -7.73 9.62
N ARG A 94 -21.60 -7.19 9.67
CA ARG A 94 -22.58 -7.23 8.57
C ARG A 94 -22.31 -6.10 7.60
N LYS A 95 -22.27 -6.38 6.28
CA LYS A 95 -22.03 -5.36 5.24
C LYS A 95 -23.10 -5.38 4.17
N PHE A 96 -23.43 -4.22 3.59
CA PHE A 96 -24.26 -4.15 2.38
C PHE A 96 -23.53 -4.68 1.13
N ILE A 97 -22.21 -4.46 1.08
CA ILE A 97 -21.37 -4.94 -0.02
C ILE A 97 -21.28 -6.48 -0.01
N HIS A 98 -20.93 -7.06 -1.16
CA HIS A 98 -20.92 -8.52 -1.35
C HIS A 98 -22.26 -9.19 -1.07
N GLN A 99 -23.37 -8.57 -1.52
CA GLN A 99 -24.74 -9.10 -1.40
C GLN A 99 -25.18 -9.39 0.05
N LEU A 100 -25.15 -8.35 0.90
CA LEU A 100 -25.42 -8.49 2.34
C LEU A 100 -24.40 -9.42 3.05
N GLY A 101 -23.14 -9.37 2.60
CA GLY A 101 -22.08 -10.27 3.05
C GLY A 101 -21.64 -10.03 4.50
N LEU A 102 -21.06 -11.06 5.10
CA LEU A 102 -20.45 -11.03 6.43
C LEU A 102 -18.92 -11.00 6.32
N VAL A 103 -18.28 -10.25 7.22
CA VAL A 103 -16.81 -10.24 7.36
C VAL A 103 -16.46 -10.53 8.82
N GLY A 104 -15.65 -11.57 9.02
CA GLY A 104 -15.09 -11.91 10.34
C GLY A 104 -13.79 -11.17 10.60
N HIS A 105 -13.66 -10.56 11.77
CA HIS A 105 -12.44 -9.92 12.26
C HIS A 105 -11.92 -10.71 13.46
N ILE A 106 -10.71 -11.25 13.35
CA ILE A 106 -10.05 -11.97 14.45
C ILE A 106 -9.33 -10.93 15.33
N GLU A 107 -9.66 -10.92 16.61
CA GLU A 107 -9.19 -9.96 17.60
C GLU A 107 -8.65 -10.67 18.85
N ASP A 108 -7.89 -9.93 19.66
CA ASP A 108 -7.48 -10.30 21.02
C ASP A 108 -6.84 -11.70 21.20
N ILE A 109 -6.00 -12.11 20.24
CA ILE A 109 -5.29 -13.39 20.29
C ILE A 109 -4.14 -13.33 21.29
N ALA A 110 -4.25 -14.07 22.38
CA ALA A 110 -3.25 -14.13 23.43
C ALA A 110 -3.02 -15.58 23.92
N VAL A 111 -1.77 -15.90 24.25
CA VAL A 111 -1.37 -17.17 24.88
C VAL A 111 -0.42 -16.86 26.02
N ALA A 112 -0.69 -17.45 27.20
CA ALA A 112 0.14 -17.28 28.40
C ALA A 112 1.61 -17.58 28.09
N LYS A 113 2.55 -16.78 28.62
CA LYS A 113 3.97 -16.79 28.21
C LYS A 113 4.63 -18.16 28.37
N ASP A 114 4.31 -18.87 29.45
CA ASP A 114 4.78 -20.22 29.78
C ASP A 114 4.12 -21.33 28.93
N GLN A 115 3.09 -20.97 28.15
CA GLN A 115 2.32 -21.87 27.29
C GLN A 115 2.58 -21.63 25.79
N GLN A 116 3.39 -20.62 25.46
CA GLN A 116 3.80 -20.32 24.09
C GLN A 116 4.68 -21.43 23.49
N GLY A 117 4.74 -21.50 22.15
CA GLY A 117 5.49 -22.54 21.43
C GLY A 117 4.76 -23.89 21.29
N LYS A 118 3.70 -24.14 22.06
CA LYS A 118 2.91 -25.39 22.04
C LYS A 118 1.80 -25.44 20.97
N LYS A 119 1.90 -24.58 19.95
CA LYS A 119 0.91 -24.41 18.85
C LYS A 119 -0.50 -23.98 19.28
N LEU A 120 -0.73 -23.59 20.54
CA LEU A 120 -2.06 -23.18 21.03
C LEU A 120 -2.61 -21.96 20.28
N GLY A 121 -1.77 -20.96 20.00
CA GLY A 121 -2.19 -19.79 19.19
C GLY A 121 -2.64 -20.16 17.78
N LEU A 122 -2.00 -21.16 17.15
CA LEU A 122 -2.44 -21.68 15.86
C LEU A 122 -3.82 -22.36 15.98
N ARG A 123 -4.06 -23.11 17.05
CA ARG A 123 -5.35 -23.77 17.31
C ARG A 123 -6.48 -22.77 17.52
N ILE A 124 -6.20 -21.66 18.21
CA ILE A 124 -7.16 -20.55 18.38
C ILE A 124 -7.57 -19.99 17.02
N ILE A 125 -6.61 -19.64 16.16
CA ILE A 125 -6.91 -19.11 14.81
C ILE A 125 -7.73 -20.12 13.99
N GLN A 126 -7.34 -21.40 13.98
CA GLN A 126 -8.07 -22.45 13.26
C GLN A 126 -9.51 -22.62 13.77
N ALA A 127 -9.73 -22.50 15.08
CA ALA A 127 -11.07 -22.57 15.65
C ALA A 127 -11.92 -21.36 15.24
N LEU A 128 -11.35 -20.15 15.25
CA LEU A 128 -12.06 -18.93 14.85
C LEU A 128 -12.36 -18.90 13.34
N ASP A 129 -11.44 -19.36 12.49
CA ASP A 129 -11.68 -19.52 11.05
C ASP A 129 -12.85 -20.48 10.80
N PHE A 130 -12.89 -21.61 11.52
CA PHE A 130 -14.01 -22.56 11.43
C PHE A 130 -15.35 -21.93 11.86
N VAL A 131 -15.36 -21.15 12.94
CA VAL A 131 -16.55 -20.40 13.38
C VAL A 131 -17.02 -19.43 12.28
N ALA A 132 -16.09 -18.71 11.64
CA ALA A 132 -16.41 -17.76 10.57
C ALA A 132 -17.04 -18.45 9.35
N GLU A 133 -16.48 -19.58 8.91
CA GLU A 133 -17.00 -20.36 7.79
C GLU A 133 -18.38 -20.95 8.09
N LYS A 134 -18.58 -21.52 9.28
CA LYS A 134 -19.88 -22.07 9.72
C LYS A 134 -20.97 -21.00 9.75
N ASN A 135 -20.68 -19.82 10.26
CA ASN A 135 -21.64 -18.71 10.33
C ASN A 135 -21.98 -18.16 8.94
N ARG A 136 -21.04 -18.18 7.99
CA ARG A 136 -21.30 -17.80 6.60
C ARG A 136 -22.29 -18.76 5.92
N ASN A 137 -22.09 -20.06 6.08
CA ASN A 137 -22.91 -21.08 5.42
C ASN A 137 -24.37 -21.10 5.96
N MET A 138 -24.59 -20.78 7.24
CA MET A 138 -25.95 -20.67 7.80
C MET A 138 -26.75 -19.52 7.19
N ASN A 139 -26.09 -18.44 6.76
CA ASN A 139 -26.76 -17.26 6.20
C ASN A 139 -27.14 -17.47 4.71
N GLU A 140 -26.33 -18.23 3.96
CA GLU A 140 -26.62 -18.59 2.56
C GLU A 140 -27.84 -19.54 2.47
N SER A 141 -28.05 -20.43 3.44
CA SER A 141 -29.27 -21.27 3.52
C SER A 141 -30.56 -20.52 3.91
N GLY A 142 -30.45 -19.30 4.45
CA GLY A 142 -31.61 -18.47 4.83
C GLY A 142 -32.14 -17.58 3.70
N GLN A 143 -31.40 -17.43 2.60
CA GLN A 143 -31.75 -16.55 1.48
C GLN A 143 -32.72 -17.16 0.46
N GLU A 144 -33.06 -18.46 0.54
CA GLU A 144 -34.07 -19.09 -0.34
C GLU A 144 -35.52 -18.76 0.03
N ILE A 145 -35.79 -18.03 1.12
CA ILE A 145 -37.16 -17.78 1.64
C ILE A 145 -37.76 -16.42 1.18
N TYR A 146 -37.03 -15.58 0.45
CA TYR A 146 -37.51 -14.26 -0.02
C TYR A 146 -37.89 -14.20 -1.51
N HIS A 147 -38.42 -15.31 -2.05
CA HIS A 147 -39.03 -15.34 -3.38
C HIS A 147 -40.39 -16.04 -3.35
N ASP A 148 -41.37 -15.46 -2.64
CA ASP A 148 -42.76 -15.45 -3.12
C ASP A 148 -43.61 -14.41 -2.38
N ASP A 149 -44.72 -14.04 -3.02
CA ASP A 149 -45.82 -13.20 -2.55
C ASP A 149 -45.62 -11.68 -2.54
N THR A 150 -46.10 -11.07 -3.62
CA THR A 150 -47.12 -9.98 -3.67
C THR A 150 -46.83 -8.98 -4.79
N ALA A 151 -47.55 -9.13 -5.91
CA ALA A 151 -48.44 -8.08 -6.44
C ALA A 151 -48.89 -8.42 -7.86
N SER A 152 -49.94 -9.24 -7.94
CA SER A 152 -50.89 -9.20 -9.05
C SER A 152 -51.73 -7.91 -8.95
N ASN A 153 -51.94 -7.27 -10.10
CA ASN A 153 -53.05 -6.38 -10.50
C ASN A 153 -52.59 -5.00 -11.01
N MET A 154 -52.63 -4.84 -12.34
CA MET A 154 -53.55 -3.97 -13.10
C MET A 154 -52.91 -3.67 -14.48
N VAL A 155 -53.27 -4.44 -15.52
CA VAL A 155 -54.37 -4.22 -16.50
C VAL A 155 -53.90 -3.45 -17.75
N ASP A 156 -53.80 -4.22 -18.83
CA ASP A 156 -54.27 -4.00 -20.21
C ASP A 156 -54.03 -2.66 -20.93
N ASN A 157 -53.30 -2.69 -22.05
CA ASN A 157 -53.85 -2.99 -23.40
C ASN A 157 -52.84 -2.64 -24.52
N ALA A 158 -52.43 -3.66 -25.28
CA ALA A 158 -52.29 -3.82 -26.74
C ALA A 158 -51.97 -2.62 -27.70
N PRO A 159 -51.53 -2.84 -28.97
CA PRO A 159 -51.22 -4.10 -29.66
C PRO A 159 -49.88 -4.12 -30.43
N SER A 160 -49.58 -5.34 -30.88
CA SER A 160 -48.58 -5.84 -31.82
C SER A 160 -48.66 -5.26 -33.24
N THR A 161 -47.53 -5.28 -33.96
CA THR A 161 -47.38 -5.92 -35.29
C THR A 161 -45.90 -5.96 -35.74
N PRO A 162 -45.53 -6.88 -36.66
CA PRO A 162 -44.20 -7.51 -36.73
C PRO A 162 -43.40 -7.19 -38.01
N ASN A 163 -42.30 -7.93 -38.19
CA ASN A 163 -41.52 -8.15 -39.43
C ASN A 163 -40.58 -7.00 -39.86
N SER A 164 -39.47 -7.20 -40.55
CA SER A 164 -38.62 -8.33 -40.93
C SER A 164 -37.45 -7.74 -41.74
N GLU A 165 -36.35 -8.49 -41.87
CA GLU A 165 -35.37 -8.45 -42.97
C GLU A 165 -34.57 -7.16 -43.25
N ALA A 166 -33.24 -7.27 -43.23
CA ALA A 166 -32.46 -7.38 -44.47
C ALA A 166 -30.96 -7.53 -44.16
N ALA A 167 -30.37 -8.58 -44.73
CA ALA A 167 -28.94 -8.83 -44.76
C ALA A 167 -28.29 -8.01 -45.89
N MET A 168 -27.12 -7.41 -45.63
CA MET A 168 -26.15 -7.05 -46.67
C MET A 168 -24.73 -7.36 -46.19
N THR A 169 -24.05 -8.12 -47.03
CA THR A 169 -22.73 -8.74 -46.93
C THR A 169 -21.57 -7.74 -46.99
N GLN A 170 -20.49 -8.02 -46.26
CA GLN A 170 -19.16 -7.40 -46.45
C GLN A 170 -18.05 -8.46 -46.60
N PRO A 171 -16.92 -8.12 -47.26
CA PRO A 171 -15.88 -9.03 -47.77
C PRO A 171 -14.82 -9.44 -46.70
N PRO A 172 -13.82 -10.28 -47.03
CA PRO A 172 -13.13 -11.14 -46.04
C PRO A 172 -11.97 -10.48 -45.26
N SER A 173 -11.98 -10.78 -43.96
CA SER A 173 -10.88 -11.15 -43.03
C SER A 173 -9.56 -10.36 -42.99
N THR A 174 -9.34 -9.71 -41.84
CA THR A 174 -8.05 -9.71 -41.11
C THR A 174 -8.29 -10.37 -39.73
N PRO A 175 -7.36 -11.15 -39.16
CA PRO A 175 -7.61 -11.88 -37.91
C PRO A 175 -7.62 -10.91 -36.73
N ASN A 176 -8.72 -10.88 -35.99
CA ASN A 176 -8.92 -10.10 -34.78
C ASN A 176 -8.47 -10.92 -33.56
N PRO A 177 -7.61 -10.42 -32.65
CA PRO A 177 -7.10 -11.18 -31.49
C PRO A 177 -8.12 -11.35 -30.34
N ALA A 178 -9.42 -11.45 -30.65
CA ALA A 178 -10.50 -11.33 -29.67
C ALA A 178 -11.16 -12.66 -29.22
N ASP A 179 -10.58 -13.82 -29.54
CA ASP A 179 -11.13 -15.13 -29.16
C ASP A 179 -10.45 -15.80 -27.95
N GLU A 180 -9.68 -15.06 -27.15
CA GLU A 180 -9.35 -15.51 -25.80
C GLU A 180 -10.54 -15.21 -24.87
N GLN A 181 -11.29 -16.24 -24.48
CA GLN A 181 -12.24 -16.13 -23.38
C GLN A 181 -11.51 -15.54 -22.16
N PRO A 182 -12.05 -14.48 -21.52
CA PRO A 182 -11.42 -13.89 -20.35
C PRO A 182 -11.29 -14.96 -19.26
N PRO A 183 -10.12 -15.11 -18.62
CA PRO A 183 -9.93 -16.11 -17.58
C PRO A 183 -10.94 -15.87 -16.46
N ASP A 184 -11.69 -16.90 -16.08
CA ASP A 184 -12.66 -16.88 -14.99
C ASP A 184 -11.97 -16.38 -13.71
N ASN A 185 -12.14 -15.11 -13.34
CA ASN A 185 -11.41 -14.48 -12.23
C ASN A 185 -11.78 -15.03 -10.84
N ASN A 186 -12.71 -15.99 -10.73
CA ASN A 186 -13.23 -16.50 -9.46
C ASN A 186 -12.57 -17.79 -8.94
N LYS A 187 -11.70 -18.48 -9.70
CA LYS A 187 -10.99 -19.66 -9.15
C LYS A 187 -9.88 -19.22 -8.18
N LYS A 188 -10.05 -19.52 -6.90
CA LYS A 188 -9.05 -19.34 -5.82
C LYS A 188 -7.73 -20.04 -6.20
N PHE A 189 -6.58 -19.42 -5.88
CA PHE A 189 -5.26 -20.04 -6.09
C PHE A 189 -5.17 -21.32 -5.26
N THR A 190 -4.83 -22.43 -5.93
CA THR A 190 -4.66 -23.74 -5.30
C THR A 190 -3.44 -24.41 -5.93
N PRO A 191 -2.37 -24.68 -5.17
CA PRO A 191 -1.24 -25.45 -5.67
C PRO A 191 -1.65 -26.89 -5.95
N TYR A 192 -0.91 -27.58 -6.83
CA TYR A 192 -1.10 -29.01 -7.05
C TYR A 192 -0.78 -29.80 -5.78
N ASP A 193 -1.49 -30.92 -5.61
CA ASP A 193 -1.01 -32.00 -4.76
C ASP A 193 0.30 -32.54 -5.38
N PRO A 194 1.41 -32.61 -4.62
CA PRO A 194 2.69 -33.13 -5.13
C PRO A 194 2.60 -34.49 -5.82
N TYR A 195 1.63 -35.34 -5.45
CA TYR A 195 1.42 -36.66 -6.08
C TYR A 195 0.63 -36.59 -7.39
N LEU A 196 -0.20 -35.56 -7.56
CA LEU A 196 -1.07 -35.39 -8.73
C LEU A 196 -0.52 -34.34 -9.72
N ALA A 197 0.57 -33.66 -9.38
CA ALA A 197 1.19 -32.67 -10.23
C ALA A 197 1.71 -33.30 -11.52
N PRO A 198 1.51 -32.67 -12.70
CA PRO A 198 2.13 -33.11 -13.94
C PRO A 198 3.66 -33.18 -13.77
N LYS A 199 4.25 -34.33 -14.10
CA LYS A 199 5.71 -34.53 -14.05
C LYS A 199 6.35 -33.90 -15.29
N ILE A 200 6.54 -32.59 -15.21
CA ILE A 200 7.18 -31.79 -16.25
C ILE A 200 8.68 -31.69 -15.94
N PRO A 201 9.59 -32.13 -16.81
CA PRO A 201 11.03 -32.05 -16.57
C PRO A 201 11.45 -30.60 -16.48
N SER A 202 12.17 -30.17 -15.44
CA SER A 202 12.55 -28.76 -15.26
C SER A 202 13.75 -28.32 -16.11
N GLY A 203 14.64 -29.25 -16.47
CA GLY A 203 15.98 -28.97 -17.03
C GLY A 203 17.03 -28.58 -15.98
N LEU A 204 16.62 -28.50 -14.71
CA LEU A 204 17.54 -28.33 -13.58
C LEU A 204 18.04 -29.70 -13.09
N PRO A 205 19.32 -29.84 -12.69
CA PRO A 205 19.85 -31.09 -12.17
C PRO A 205 19.08 -31.55 -10.91
N PRO A 206 18.37 -32.69 -10.93
CA PRO A 206 17.48 -33.11 -9.84
C PRO A 206 18.23 -33.46 -8.54
N GLU A 207 19.52 -33.76 -8.62
CA GLU A 207 20.40 -33.98 -7.48
C GLU A 207 20.78 -32.69 -6.74
N LEU A 208 20.62 -31.53 -7.39
CA LEU A 208 20.89 -30.21 -6.80
C LEU A 208 19.59 -29.44 -6.49
N TRP A 209 18.56 -29.59 -7.33
CA TRP A 209 17.36 -28.76 -7.28
C TRP A 209 16.12 -29.56 -6.85
N LEU A 210 15.49 -29.09 -5.78
CA LEU A 210 14.26 -29.65 -5.24
C LEU A 210 13.04 -28.84 -5.69
N LEU A 211 12.07 -29.49 -6.34
CA LEU A 211 10.74 -28.90 -6.58
C LEU A 211 10.00 -28.75 -5.24
N ILE A 212 9.56 -27.53 -4.92
CA ILE A 212 8.91 -27.21 -3.65
C ILE A 212 7.39 -27.14 -3.81
N HIS A 213 6.93 -26.35 -4.78
CA HIS A 213 5.51 -26.17 -5.08
C HIS A 213 5.31 -25.93 -6.57
N SER A 214 4.16 -26.37 -7.08
CA SER A 214 3.67 -26.06 -8.42
C SER A 214 2.18 -25.74 -8.38
N ALA A 215 1.71 -24.98 -9.37
CA ALA A 215 0.30 -24.62 -9.51
C ALA A 215 -0.08 -24.47 -11.00
N PRO A 216 -1.34 -24.72 -11.37
CA PRO A 216 -1.86 -24.32 -12.67
C PRO A 216 -1.78 -22.80 -12.80
N ALA A 217 -1.43 -22.32 -13.99
CA ALA A 217 -1.16 -20.92 -14.28
C ALA A 217 -1.60 -20.60 -15.72
N ASN A 218 -2.91 -20.48 -15.93
CA ASN A 218 -3.50 -20.32 -17.25
C ASN A 218 -3.57 -18.84 -17.65
N PHE A 219 -2.42 -18.25 -17.95
CA PHE A 219 -2.30 -16.89 -18.49
C PHE A 219 -1.16 -16.84 -19.51
N ALA A 220 -1.28 -16.03 -20.54
CA ALA A 220 -0.24 -15.98 -21.56
C ALA A 220 1.14 -15.49 -20.99
N PRO A 221 2.29 -15.96 -21.54
CA PRO A 221 3.61 -15.74 -20.97
C PRO A 221 4.01 -14.29 -20.70
N GLN A 222 3.53 -13.33 -21.50
CA GLN A 222 3.80 -11.92 -21.32
C GLN A 222 3.42 -11.42 -19.91
N TYR A 223 2.32 -11.91 -19.34
CA TYR A 223 1.88 -11.51 -18.00
C TYR A 223 2.80 -12.05 -16.90
N PHE A 224 3.42 -13.21 -17.10
CA PHE A 224 4.45 -13.74 -16.21
C PHE A 224 5.73 -12.91 -16.31
N LEU A 225 6.20 -12.66 -17.53
CA LEU A 225 7.42 -11.91 -17.79
C LEU A 225 7.34 -10.47 -17.26
N GLU A 226 6.22 -9.79 -17.45
CA GLU A 226 6.03 -8.44 -16.92
C GLU A 226 6.02 -8.39 -15.39
N VAL A 227 5.35 -9.37 -14.74
CA VAL A 227 5.28 -9.43 -13.27
C VAL A 227 6.66 -9.68 -12.70
N THR A 228 7.38 -10.65 -13.24
CA THR A 228 8.71 -11.01 -12.75
C THR A 228 9.75 -9.93 -13.03
N ARG A 229 9.68 -9.25 -14.18
CA ARG A 229 10.48 -8.04 -14.45
C ARG A 229 10.20 -6.93 -13.44
N ASN A 230 8.94 -6.71 -13.08
CA ASN A 230 8.56 -5.76 -12.02
C ASN A 230 9.09 -6.17 -10.63
N LEU A 231 9.17 -7.48 -10.34
CA LEU A 231 9.75 -8.00 -9.10
C LEU A 231 11.26 -7.82 -9.01
N LEU A 232 11.98 -7.59 -10.12
CA LEU A 232 13.42 -7.29 -10.10
C LEU A 232 13.71 -6.01 -9.29
N ALA A 233 12.98 -4.94 -9.57
CA ALA A 233 13.12 -3.64 -8.90
C ALA A 233 12.29 -3.53 -7.60
N ASN A 234 11.18 -4.27 -7.50
CA ASN A 234 10.22 -4.17 -6.39
C ASN A 234 10.11 -5.49 -5.59
N PRO A 235 11.20 -5.97 -4.95
CA PRO A 235 11.19 -7.22 -4.19
C PRO A 235 10.33 -7.13 -2.92
N ASN A 236 9.94 -5.91 -2.51
CA ASN A 236 9.04 -5.66 -1.39
C ASN A 236 7.63 -6.24 -1.61
N LEU A 237 7.26 -6.56 -2.85
CA LEU A 237 5.99 -7.21 -3.18
C LEU A 237 5.94 -8.67 -2.73
N THR A 238 7.08 -9.35 -2.66
CA THR A 238 7.19 -10.75 -2.23
C THR A 238 7.78 -10.87 -0.81
N ALA A 239 8.62 -9.92 -0.40
CA ALA A 239 9.21 -9.87 0.94
C ALA A 239 8.97 -8.51 1.61
N SER A 240 8.04 -8.44 2.56
CA SER A 240 7.64 -7.20 3.24
C SER A 240 8.76 -6.50 4.02
N HIS A 241 9.80 -7.24 4.41
CA HIS A 241 10.99 -6.72 5.11
C HIS A 241 11.94 -5.94 4.18
N LEU A 242 11.80 -6.06 2.86
CA LEU A 242 12.57 -5.28 1.89
C LEU A 242 11.90 -3.95 1.59
N ALA A 243 12.72 -2.91 1.43
CA ALA A 243 12.29 -1.57 1.05
C ALA A 243 12.25 -1.41 -0.48
N ARG A 244 13.33 -1.84 -1.14
CA ARG A 244 13.54 -1.77 -2.60
C ARG A 244 14.69 -2.69 -3.04
N ALA A 245 14.93 -2.76 -4.35
CA ALA A 245 16.19 -3.24 -4.92
C ALA A 245 16.90 -2.12 -5.69
N GLU A 246 18.23 -2.08 -5.62
CA GLU A 246 19.06 -1.22 -6.47
C GLU A 246 19.72 -2.07 -7.54
N LEU A 247 19.53 -1.73 -8.82
CA LEU A 247 20.08 -2.52 -9.93
C LEU A 247 21.52 -2.07 -10.19
N SER A 248 22.49 -2.93 -9.87
CA SER A 248 23.92 -2.67 -10.05
C SER A 248 24.40 -3.01 -11.46
N TYR A 249 23.74 -3.96 -12.13
CA TYR A 249 24.00 -4.33 -13.52
C TYR A 249 22.71 -4.81 -14.19
N GLN A 250 22.53 -4.48 -15.47
CA GLN A 250 21.38 -4.88 -16.28
C GLN A 250 21.83 -5.15 -17.71
N SER A 251 21.73 -6.39 -18.18
CA SER A 251 22.16 -6.75 -19.52
C SER A 251 21.30 -6.15 -20.63
N PHE A 252 20.04 -5.78 -20.34
CA PHE A 252 19.12 -5.19 -21.33
C PHE A 252 19.65 -3.95 -22.03
N ASN A 253 20.54 -3.22 -21.35
CA ASN A 253 21.10 -1.96 -21.83
C ASN A 253 22.56 -2.12 -22.27
N ASP A 254 23.06 -3.35 -22.32
CA ASP A 254 24.46 -3.65 -22.60
C ASP A 254 24.60 -4.39 -23.93
N ALA A 255 25.02 -3.66 -24.96
CA ALA A 255 25.23 -4.21 -26.30
C ALA A 255 26.35 -5.28 -26.36
N THR A 256 27.16 -5.41 -25.31
CA THR A 256 28.24 -6.39 -25.22
C THR A 256 27.84 -7.66 -24.47
N PHE A 257 26.56 -7.79 -24.10
CA PHE A 257 26.05 -8.98 -23.41
C PHE A 257 26.25 -10.25 -24.24
N ASN A 258 26.90 -11.24 -23.62
CA ASN A 258 27.21 -12.54 -24.20
C ASN A 258 26.49 -13.65 -23.41
N PRO A 259 25.37 -14.19 -23.92
CA PRO A 259 24.61 -15.21 -23.21
C PRO A 259 25.31 -16.57 -23.13
N LYS A 260 26.42 -16.77 -23.85
CA LYS A 260 27.21 -18.02 -23.87
C LYS A 260 28.48 -17.95 -23.02
N ALA A 261 28.63 -16.90 -22.23
CA ALA A 261 29.79 -16.69 -21.37
C ALA A 261 29.99 -17.85 -20.38
N GLN A 262 31.24 -18.30 -20.22
CA GLN A 262 31.59 -19.33 -19.24
C GLN A 262 32.13 -18.72 -17.94
N THR A 263 32.60 -17.47 -18.00
CA THR A 263 33.06 -16.70 -16.85
C THR A 263 32.22 -15.44 -16.65
N SER A 264 32.20 -14.91 -15.43
CA SER A 264 31.44 -13.69 -15.11
C SER A 264 31.89 -12.51 -15.98
N GLU A 265 33.20 -12.35 -16.15
CA GLU A 265 33.82 -11.27 -16.90
C GLU A 265 33.53 -11.32 -18.42
N GLU A 266 33.29 -12.51 -18.96
CA GLU A 266 32.89 -12.70 -20.36
C GLU A 266 31.43 -12.33 -20.63
N LEU A 267 30.61 -12.21 -19.58
CA LEU A 267 29.17 -11.97 -19.72
C LEU A 267 28.87 -10.63 -20.37
N ALA A 268 29.67 -9.60 -20.07
CA ALA A 268 29.65 -8.34 -20.78
C ALA A 268 30.90 -7.50 -20.51
N GLY A 269 31.23 -6.61 -21.45
CA GLY A 269 32.42 -5.76 -21.40
C GLY A 269 32.52 -4.87 -20.17
N ILE A 270 31.39 -4.43 -19.58
CA ILE A 270 31.39 -3.60 -18.37
C ILE A 270 31.70 -4.40 -17.09
N VAL A 271 31.49 -5.72 -17.09
CA VAL A 271 31.54 -6.56 -15.86
C VAL A 271 32.91 -6.51 -15.19
N LYS A 272 34.00 -6.48 -15.97
CA LYS A 272 35.37 -6.35 -15.45
C LYS A 272 35.61 -5.07 -14.64
N HIS A 273 34.82 -4.03 -14.89
CA HIS A 273 34.89 -2.74 -14.19
C HIS A 273 33.94 -2.67 -12.98
N LEU A 274 33.05 -3.64 -12.81
CA LEU A 274 32.22 -3.74 -11.62
C LEU A 274 33.05 -4.19 -10.41
N ARG A 275 32.69 -3.68 -9.23
CA ARG A 275 33.19 -4.20 -7.95
C ARG A 275 32.93 -5.70 -7.87
N ALA A 276 33.84 -6.45 -7.26
CA ALA A 276 33.77 -7.91 -7.19
C ALA A 276 32.41 -8.42 -6.66
N GLU A 277 31.86 -7.78 -5.63
CA GLU A 277 30.54 -8.11 -5.06
C GLU A 277 29.35 -7.87 -6.01
N CYS A 278 29.50 -6.97 -6.98
CA CYS A 278 28.48 -6.60 -7.97
C CYS A 278 28.58 -7.42 -9.27
N ARG A 279 29.59 -8.28 -9.41
CA ARG A 279 29.76 -9.10 -10.61
C ARG A 279 28.70 -10.21 -10.63
N PRO A 280 28.11 -10.51 -11.81
CA PRO A 280 27.14 -11.60 -11.95
C PRO A 280 27.73 -12.95 -11.52
N ARG A 281 26.92 -13.78 -10.86
CA ARG A 281 27.25 -15.18 -10.58
C ARG A 281 26.56 -16.08 -11.59
N LEU A 282 27.34 -16.84 -12.36
CA LEU A 282 26.81 -17.78 -13.35
C LEU A 282 26.47 -19.14 -12.71
N LEU A 283 25.59 -19.88 -13.38
CA LEU A 283 25.40 -21.32 -13.13
C LEU A 283 26.43 -22.09 -13.95
N GLU A 284 27.23 -22.92 -13.28
CA GLU A 284 28.21 -23.78 -13.96
C GLU A 284 27.49 -24.70 -14.97
N GLY A 285 27.92 -24.66 -16.23
CA GLY A 285 27.31 -25.45 -17.31
C GLY A 285 25.98 -24.94 -17.87
N GLY A 286 25.42 -23.86 -17.32
CA GLY A 286 24.12 -23.30 -17.76
C GLY A 286 22.92 -24.12 -17.28
N VAL A 287 21.81 -24.04 -18.02
CA VAL A 287 20.60 -24.85 -17.78
C VAL A 287 20.30 -25.65 -19.04
N GLU A 288 20.20 -26.97 -18.90
CA GLU A 288 20.06 -27.87 -20.06
C GLU A 288 18.77 -27.57 -20.85
N GLY A 289 18.93 -27.34 -22.15
CA GLY A 289 17.83 -27.05 -23.06
C GLY A 289 17.32 -25.61 -23.01
N TYR A 290 18.01 -24.69 -22.33
CA TYR A 290 17.64 -23.27 -22.29
C TYR A 290 18.75 -22.35 -22.81
N GLU A 291 18.33 -21.20 -23.32
CA GLU A 291 19.19 -20.07 -23.65
C GLU A 291 19.06 -18.96 -22.59
N LEU A 292 20.17 -18.30 -22.25
CA LEU A 292 20.18 -17.19 -21.32
C LEU A 292 19.69 -15.91 -22.04
N GLU A 293 18.54 -15.38 -21.64
CA GLU A 293 17.94 -14.19 -22.25
C GLU A 293 18.48 -12.90 -21.62
N TYR A 294 18.55 -12.84 -20.28
CA TYR A 294 19.10 -11.67 -19.60
C TYR A 294 19.71 -11.98 -18.24
N THR A 295 20.55 -11.05 -17.78
CA THR A 295 21.12 -11.04 -16.44
C THR A 295 20.98 -9.67 -15.78
N VAL A 296 20.55 -9.68 -14.52
CA VAL A 296 20.49 -8.50 -13.65
C VAL A 296 21.21 -8.80 -12.36
N VAL A 297 22.04 -7.87 -11.88
CA VAL A 297 22.58 -7.92 -10.52
C VAL A 297 21.93 -6.81 -9.71
N ARG A 298 21.35 -7.17 -8.57
CA ARG A 298 20.64 -6.23 -7.69
C ARG A 298 21.13 -6.30 -6.25
N LYS A 299 21.13 -5.16 -5.58
CA LYS A 299 21.28 -5.03 -4.14
C LYS A 299 19.91 -5.02 -3.49
N LEU A 300 19.62 -5.97 -2.62
CA LEU A 300 18.40 -6.01 -1.82
C LEU A 300 18.56 -5.07 -0.61
N VAL A 301 17.72 -4.06 -0.50
CA VAL A 301 17.79 -3.06 0.58
C VAL A 301 16.71 -3.35 1.62
N PRO A 302 17.08 -3.71 2.87
CA PRO A 302 16.11 -3.95 3.94
C PRO A 302 15.44 -2.66 4.41
N ARG A 303 14.22 -2.78 4.94
CA ARG A 303 13.51 -1.66 5.60
C ARG A 303 14.17 -1.21 6.90
N ASN A 304 14.88 -2.12 7.56
CA ASN A 304 15.63 -1.82 8.78
C ASN A 304 17.09 -2.29 8.62
N PRO A 305 17.97 -1.43 8.08
CA PRO A 305 19.39 -1.74 7.90
C PRO A 305 20.15 -2.00 9.21
N LYS A 306 19.58 -1.63 10.38
CA LYS A 306 20.17 -1.94 11.69
C LYS A 306 19.89 -3.37 12.15
N LEU A 307 18.87 -4.03 11.58
CA LEU A 307 18.47 -5.39 11.94
C LEU A 307 18.96 -6.43 10.92
N ASP A 308 18.89 -6.08 9.64
CA ASP A 308 19.30 -6.94 8.54
C ASP A 308 20.28 -6.20 7.62
N GLU A 309 21.30 -6.90 7.14
CA GLU A 309 22.24 -6.37 6.15
C GLU A 309 21.68 -6.46 4.73
N SER A 310 22.14 -5.56 3.85
CA SER A 310 21.87 -5.67 2.41
C SER A 310 22.71 -6.76 1.77
N ILE A 311 22.14 -7.52 0.84
CA ILE A 311 22.88 -8.51 0.05
C ILE A 311 22.78 -8.24 -1.45
N MET A 312 23.82 -8.61 -2.19
CA MET A 312 23.77 -8.67 -3.65
C MET A 312 23.10 -9.97 -4.10
N GLN A 313 22.45 -9.94 -5.26
CA GLN A 313 21.78 -11.09 -5.85
C GLN A 313 21.84 -11.00 -7.38
N THR A 314 22.24 -12.09 -8.04
CA THR A 314 22.12 -12.24 -9.49
C THR A 314 20.76 -12.83 -9.82
N CYS A 315 20.13 -12.30 -10.87
CA CYS A 315 18.86 -12.74 -11.42
C CYS A 315 19.05 -13.03 -12.90
N HIS A 316 18.87 -14.29 -13.30
CA HIS A 316 18.88 -14.70 -14.70
C HIS A 316 17.46 -14.99 -15.19
N LEU A 317 17.19 -14.73 -16.47
CA LEU A 317 16.08 -15.37 -17.19
C LEU A 317 16.66 -16.30 -18.25
N PHE A 318 16.21 -17.54 -18.20
CA PHE A 318 16.46 -18.57 -19.19
C PHE A 318 15.16 -18.84 -19.97
N VAL A 319 15.26 -19.00 -21.28
CA VAL A 319 14.13 -19.28 -22.18
C VAL A 319 14.36 -20.56 -22.97
N SER A 320 13.30 -21.30 -23.26
CA SER A 320 13.35 -22.50 -24.09
C SER A 320 12.04 -22.69 -24.86
N GLU A 321 12.16 -23.03 -26.13
CA GLU A 321 11.07 -23.46 -27.01
C GLU A 321 11.20 -24.94 -27.39
N ALA A 322 12.10 -25.66 -26.72
CA ALA A 322 12.32 -27.08 -26.98
C ALA A 322 11.10 -27.90 -26.55
N ASP A 323 10.73 -28.87 -27.38
CA ASP A 323 9.69 -29.84 -27.06
C ASP A 323 10.05 -30.62 -25.78
N ILE A 324 9.05 -30.90 -24.95
CA ILE A 324 9.25 -31.59 -23.68
C ILE A 324 8.49 -32.92 -23.63
N ALA A 325 9.16 -33.94 -23.08
CA ALA A 325 8.52 -35.20 -22.76
C ALA A 325 7.75 -35.09 -21.44
N VAL A 326 6.42 -35.14 -21.52
CA VAL A 326 5.51 -35.15 -20.37
C VAL A 326 5.16 -36.59 -20.05
N LYS A 327 5.35 -36.99 -18.79
CA LYS A 327 5.06 -38.35 -18.31
C LYS A 327 3.83 -38.38 -17.40
N SER A 328 2.89 -39.25 -17.73
CA SER A 328 1.83 -39.76 -16.85
C SER A 328 2.19 -41.18 -16.37
N GLU A 329 1.45 -41.72 -15.40
CA GLU A 329 1.67 -43.09 -14.89
C GLU A 329 1.59 -44.16 -15.99
N GLU A 330 0.89 -43.87 -17.10
CA GLU A 330 0.61 -44.83 -18.18
C GLU A 330 1.07 -44.38 -19.59
N GLN A 331 1.52 -43.13 -19.78
CA GLN A 331 1.82 -42.55 -21.11
C GLN A 331 2.96 -41.52 -21.07
N GLU A 332 3.79 -41.47 -22.12
CA GLU A 332 4.80 -40.43 -22.36
C GLU A 332 4.50 -39.75 -23.70
N GLU A 333 4.33 -38.43 -23.68
CA GLU A 333 3.99 -37.62 -24.85
C GLU A 333 5.01 -36.48 -25.00
N THR A 334 5.51 -36.26 -26.22
CA THR A 334 6.36 -35.10 -26.53
C THR A 334 5.47 -33.95 -26.97
N VAL A 335 5.49 -32.85 -26.21
CA VAL A 335 4.58 -31.71 -26.39
C VAL A 335 5.39 -30.43 -26.57
N LYS A 336 4.93 -29.56 -27.48
CA LYS A 336 5.47 -28.21 -27.64
C LYS A 336 5.24 -27.38 -26.37
N ALA A 337 6.25 -26.67 -25.91
CA ALA A 337 6.13 -25.80 -24.76
C ALA A 337 7.03 -24.57 -24.89
N GLU A 338 6.56 -23.43 -24.40
CA GLU A 338 7.38 -22.26 -24.13
C GLU A 338 7.73 -22.24 -22.65
N ARG A 339 9.01 -22.04 -22.32
CA ARG A 339 9.51 -22.21 -20.96
C ARG A 339 10.34 -21.01 -20.55
N TYR A 340 10.00 -20.45 -19.40
CA TYR A 340 10.62 -19.24 -18.87
C TYR A 340 11.06 -19.51 -17.43
N MET A 341 12.38 -19.61 -17.22
CA MET A 341 12.96 -19.92 -15.93
C MET A 341 13.76 -18.76 -15.38
N ILE A 342 13.36 -18.26 -14.22
CA ILE A 342 14.06 -17.19 -13.52
C ILE A 342 14.84 -17.78 -12.36
N ILE A 343 16.14 -17.52 -12.30
CA ILE A 343 17.00 -18.02 -11.24
C ILE A 343 17.57 -16.86 -10.43
N TYR A 344 17.35 -16.90 -9.12
CA TYR A 344 17.87 -15.96 -8.14
C TYR A 344 19.00 -16.58 -7.33
N ILE A 345 20.19 -15.99 -7.44
CA ILE A 345 21.42 -16.45 -6.80
C ILE A 345 21.88 -15.38 -5.80
N PRO A 346 21.61 -15.52 -4.49
CA PRO A 346 22.16 -14.62 -3.49
C PRO A 346 23.70 -14.64 -3.50
N HIS A 347 24.33 -13.48 -3.34
CA HIS A 347 25.79 -13.36 -3.30
C HIS A 347 26.34 -13.67 -1.90
N VAL A 348 25.89 -14.79 -1.35
CA VAL A 348 26.24 -15.26 -0.02
C VAL A 348 26.86 -16.64 -0.17
N THR A 349 27.90 -16.93 0.61
CA THR A 349 28.62 -18.22 0.58
C THR A 349 28.24 -19.14 1.74
N ASP A 350 27.68 -18.56 2.82
CA ASP A 350 27.35 -19.26 4.07
C ASP A 350 25.92 -18.90 4.51
N HIS A 351 25.12 -19.90 4.87
CA HIS A 351 23.74 -19.73 5.29
C HIS A 351 23.58 -18.90 6.57
N GLU A 352 24.62 -18.81 7.41
CA GLU A 352 24.61 -17.96 8.62
C GLU A 352 24.69 -16.47 8.31
N ARG A 353 25.19 -16.10 7.12
CA ARG A 353 25.20 -14.71 6.63
C ARG A 353 23.93 -14.34 5.88
N MET A 354 22.96 -15.24 5.78
CA MET A 354 21.71 -14.97 5.08
C MET A 354 20.81 -14.07 5.96
N PRO A 355 20.38 -12.89 5.47
CA PRO A 355 19.46 -12.02 6.20
C PRO A 355 18.11 -12.69 6.45
N PHE A 356 17.40 -12.25 7.48
CA PHE A 356 16.12 -12.84 7.89
C PHE A 356 15.06 -12.77 6.78
N TYR A 357 15.11 -11.73 5.95
CA TYR A 357 14.14 -11.51 4.88
C TYR A 357 14.31 -12.44 3.67
N HIS A 358 15.43 -13.16 3.55
CA HIS A 358 15.74 -14.03 2.42
C HIS A 358 15.63 -15.51 2.83
N PRO A 359 15.11 -16.41 1.97
CA PRO A 359 15.16 -17.84 2.25
C PRO A 359 16.63 -18.33 2.35
N LYS A 360 16.92 -19.21 3.31
CA LYS A 360 18.25 -19.84 3.49
C LYS A 360 18.50 -20.92 2.42
N VAL A 361 18.69 -20.50 1.18
CA VAL A 361 18.93 -21.35 0.01
C VAL A 361 20.15 -20.84 -0.76
N ARG A 362 20.85 -21.72 -1.47
CA ARG A 362 21.97 -21.35 -2.35
C ARG A 362 21.47 -20.64 -3.60
N ALA A 363 20.34 -21.09 -4.13
CA ALA A 363 19.63 -20.45 -5.22
C ALA A 363 18.13 -20.85 -5.22
N LEU A 364 17.32 -20.04 -5.90
CA LEU A 364 15.88 -20.23 -6.06
C LEU A 364 15.54 -20.09 -7.55
N ALA A 365 14.77 -21.03 -8.10
CA ALA A 365 14.29 -20.99 -9.47
C ALA A 365 12.77 -20.91 -9.54
N ILE A 366 12.26 -20.09 -10.45
CA ILE A 366 10.85 -19.89 -10.76
C ILE A 366 10.67 -20.32 -12.21
N LEU A 367 9.97 -21.42 -12.46
CA LEU A 367 9.77 -21.95 -13.80
C LEU A 367 8.30 -21.81 -14.19
N TYR A 368 8.06 -21.11 -15.30
CA TYR A 368 6.78 -21.06 -15.99
C TYR A 368 6.86 -21.85 -17.30
N THR A 369 6.04 -22.88 -17.43
CA THR A 369 5.90 -23.70 -18.65
C THR A 369 4.52 -23.45 -19.24
N PHE A 370 4.45 -23.01 -20.49
CA PHE A 370 3.22 -22.73 -21.21
C PHE A 370 3.07 -23.67 -22.42
N PHE A 371 1.87 -24.19 -22.62
CA PHE A 371 1.53 -25.15 -23.67
C PHE A 371 0.66 -24.45 -24.72
N PRO A 372 1.24 -23.95 -25.82
CA PRO A 372 0.48 -23.24 -26.84
C PRO A 372 -0.49 -24.17 -27.57
N SER A 373 -1.60 -23.62 -28.08
CA SER A 373 -2.49 -24.36 -28.98
C SER A 373 -1.75 -24.69 -30.27
N SER A 374 -1.52 -25.98 -30.52
CA SER A 374 -0.97 -26.45 -31.79
C SER A 374 -1.83 -25.95 -32.94
N SER A 375 -1.31 -25.03 -33.78
CA SER A 375 -1.93 -24.70 -35.06
C SER A 375 -2.01 -25.99 -35.87
N SER A 376 -3.24 -26.46 -36.10
CA SER A 376 -3.55 -27.66 -36.86
C SER A 376 -2.76 -27.74 -38.16
N SER A 377 -1.77 -28.64 -38.23
CA SER A 377 -1.33 -29.17 -39.51
C SER A 377 -2.42 -30.13 -39.99
N SER A 378 -3.05 -29.75 -41.09
CA SER A 378 -4.06 -30.47 -41.85
C SER A 378 -3.77 -31.97 -42.01
N SER A 379 -4.58 -32.82 -41.37
CA SER A 379 -5.11 -34.04 -41.98
C SER A 379 -6.23 -34.61 -41.13
N SER A 380 -7.37 -34.78 -41.79
CA SER A 380 -8.59 -35.44 -41.33
C SER A 380 -8.33 -36.85 -40.80
N SER A 381 -8.57 -37.07 -39.51
CA SER A 381 -9.17 -38.31 -39.00
C SER A 381 -9.69 -38.09 -37.59
N SER A 382 -11.00 -38.26 -37.45
CA SER A 382 -11.76 -38.29 -36.21
C SER A 382 -11.27 -39.39 -35.27
N SER A 383 -10.50 -39.01 -34.26
CA SER A 383 -10.45 -39.65 -32.94
C SER A 383 -9.91 -38.59 -31.98
N ALA A 384 -10.66 -38.24 -30.94
CA ALA A 384 -10.23 -37.29 -29.93
C ALA A 384 -9.06 -37.90 -29.15
N SER A 385 -7.83 -37.70 -29.62
CA SER A 385 -6.63 -37.98 -28.85
C SER A 385 -6.62 -36.99 -27.68
N SER A 386 -6.92 -37.51 -26.50
CA SER A 386 -6.83 -36.79 -25.24
C SER A 386 -5.34 -36.50 -24.98
N THR A 387 -4.84 -35.35 -25.39
CA THR A 387 -3.48 -34.91 -25.03
C THR A 387 -3.36 -34.85 -23.51
N LEU A 388 -2.21 -35.26 -22.96
CA LEU A 388 -1.99 -35.32 -21.50
C LEU A 388 -2.16 -33.96 -20.82
N ILE A 389 -1.92 -32.88 -21.57
CA ILE A 389 -2.06 -31.50 -21.12
C ILE A 389 -2.99 -30.76 -22.08
N PRO A 390 -4.02 -30.04 -21.59
CA PRO A 390 -4.88 -29.23 -22.46
C PRO A 390 -4.10 -28.07 -23.11
N PRO A 391 -4.40 -27.71 -24.37
CA PRO A 391 -3.78 -26.56 -25.01
C PRO A 391 -4.16 -25.24 -24.31
N ASN A 392 -3.33 -24.23 -24.48
CA ASN A 392 -3.45 -22.91 -23.85
C ASN A 392 -3.50 -22.97 -22.31
N THR A 393 -2.71 -23.86 -21.72
CA THR A 393 -2.54 -23.98 -20.27
C THR A 393 -1.11 -23.69 -19.87
N GLY A 394 -0.90 -23.36 -18.59
CA GLY A 394 0.42 -23.13 -18.05
C GLY A 394 0.60 -23.75 -16.67
N VAL A 395 1.84 -24.01 -16.31
CA VAL A 395 2.25 -24.52 -14.99
C VAL A 395 3.36 -23.62 -14.46
N LEU A 396 3.14 -23.08 -13.25
CA LEU A 396 4.12 -22.28 -12.53
C LEU A 396 4.68 -23.10 -11.36
N SER A 397 6.00 -23.10 -11.19
CA SER A 397 6.68 -23.91 -10.18
C SER A 397 7.87 -23.19 -9.53
N ILE A 398 8.16 -23.56 -8.28
CA ILE A 398 9.25 -23.03 -7.48
C ILE A 398 10.20 -24.18 -7.10
N HIS A 399 11.49 -24.00 -7.36
CA HIS A 399 12.55 -24.95 -7.01
C HIS A 399 13.63 -24.30 -6.14
N TYR A 400 14.21 -25.06 -5.22
CA TYR A 400 15.34 -24.60 -4.38
C TYR A 400 16.58 -25.47 -4.59
N ASP A 401 17.73 -24.82 -4.68
CA ASP A 401 19.05 -25.41 -4.40
C ASP A 401 19.36 -25.13 -2.92
N LEU A 402 19.30 -26.19 -2.09
CA LEU A 402 19.47 -26.08 -0.64
C LEU A 402 20.95 -26.10 -0.26
N PHE A 403 21.27 -25.52 0.90
CA PHE A 403 22.58 -25.78 1.49
C PHE A 403 22.65 -27.25 1.91
N PRO A 404 23.78 -27.96 1.66
CA PRO A 404 23.91 -29.38 2.03
C PRO A 404 23.64 -29.67 3.52
N THR A 405 23.87 -28.69 4.38
CA THR A 405 23.69 -28.78 5.83
C THR A 405 22.28 -28.40 6.31
N LEU A 406 21.41 -27.88 5.43
CA LEU A 406 20.08 -27.39 5.80
C LEU A 406 18.99 -28.09 4.99
N PRO A 407 18.19 -28.98 5.60
CA PRO A 407 17.07 -29.60 4.93
C PRO A 407 15.93 -28.60 4.70
N LEU A 408 14.98 -28.97 3.83
CA LEU A 408 13.74 -28.23 3.65
C LEU A 408 12.96 -28.17 4.97
N ASP A 409 12.61 -26.96 5.41
CA ASP A 409 11.77 -26.75 6.58
C ASP A 409 10.42 -26.11 6.21
N ASN A 410 9.52 -26.04 7.21
CA ASN A 410 8.19 -25.45 7.04
C ASN A 410 8.22 -23.94 6.73
N ARG A 411 9.32 -23.24 7.03
CA ARG A 411 9.45 -21.81 6.72
C ARG A 411 9.79 -21.63 5.25
N LEU A 412 10.75 -22.40 4.73
CA LEU A 412 11.15 -22.43 3.32
C LEU A 412 9.97 -22.83 2.44
N ALA A 413 9.25 -23.91 2.77
CA ALA A 413 8.06 -24.32 2.03
C ALA A 413 6.99 -23.20 1.96
N ARG A 414 6.64 -22.61 3.11
CA ARG A 414 5.68 -21.47 3.14
C ARG A 414 6.17 -20.25 2.38
N THR A 415 7.48 -20.00 2.39
CA THR A 415 8.07 -18.88 1.65
C THR A 415 7.96 -19.10 0.14
N ALA A 416 8.24 -20.32 -0.34
CA ALA A 416 8.02 -20.72 -1.73
C ALA A 416 6.55 -20.59 -2.13
N LEU A 417 5.63 -21.08 -1.28
CA LEU A 417 4.19 -21.01 -1.56
C LEU A 417 3.70 -19.57 -1.67
N LYS A 418 4.13 -18.69 -0.75
CA LYS A 418 3.78 -17.27 -0.80
C LYS A 418 4.33 -16.59 -2.05
N LEU A 419 5.56 -16.92 -2.46
CA LEU A 419 6.14 -16.40 -3.70
C LEU A 419 5.33 -16.85 -4.92
N LEU A 420 4.97 -18.14 -4.97
CA LEU A 420 4.16 -18.73 -6.04
C LEU A 420 2.78 -18.05 -6.14
N ASP A 421 2.09 -17.89 -5.01
CA ASP A 421 0.77 -17.22 -4.93
C ASP A 421 0.85 -15.76 -5.40
N VAL A 422 1.85 -14.99 -4.92
CA VAL A 422 2.02 -13.59 -5.33
C VAL A 422 2.24 -13.47 -6.83
N ILE A 423 3.11 -14.27 -7.43
CA ILE A 423 3.35 -14.23 -8.87
C ILE A 423 2.09 -14.61 -9.64
N HIS A 424 1.46 -15.73 -9.28
CA HIS A 424 0.24 -16.20 -9.91
C HIS A 424 -0.89 -15.15 -9.84
N LYS A 425 -1.15 -14.60 -8.65
CA LYS A 425 -2.17 -13.57 -8.43
C LYS A 425 -1.91 -12.31 -9.24
N HIS A 426 -0.66 -11.85 -9.30
CA HIS A 426 -0.30 -10.65 -10.05
C HIS A 426 -0.40 -10.87 -11.57
N SER A 427 0.05 -12.01 -12.09
CA SER A 427 -0.01 -12.33 -13.51
C SER A 427 -1.46 -12.50 -13.98
N ARG A 428 -2.27 -13.23 -13.21
CA ARG A 428 -3.72 -13.34 -13.47
C ARG A 428 -4.44 -12.01 -13.38
N GLY A 429 -4.10 -11.19 -12.37
CA GLY A 429 -4.67 -9.85 -12.23
C GLY A 429 -4.44 -9.03 -13.50
N ARG A 430 -3.21 -9.01 -14.02
CA ARG A 430 -2.89 -8.29 -15.27
C ARG A 430 -3.60 -8.89 -16.48
N ALA A 431 -3.66 -10.21 -16.59
CA ALA A 431 -4.44 -10.89 -17.63
C ALA A 431 -5.93 -10.50 -17.59
N GLY A 432 -6.47 -10.30 -16.38
CA GLY A 432 -7.83 -9.76 -16.17
C GLY A 432 -7.94 -8.24 -16.30
N GLY A 433 -6.93 -7.55 -16.84
CA GLY A 433 -6.93 -6.11 -17.09
C GLY A 433 -6.53 -5.24 -15.88
N TYR A 434 -6.07 -5.81 -14.76
CA TYR A 434 -5.68 -5.02 -13.58
C TYR A 434 -4.61 -3.98 -13.94
N THR A 435 -4.93 -2.72 -13.70
CA THR A 435 -3.99 -1.60 -13.77
C THR A 435 -3.67 -1.08 -12.37
N LYS A 436 -2.40 -0.76 -12.13
CA LYS A 436 -1.96 -0.17 -10.86
C LYS A 436 -2.58 1.21 -10.72
N ARG A 437 -3.35 1.43 -9.64
CA ARG A 437 -4.11 2.67 -9.40
C ARG A 437 -3.32 3.76 -8.66
N VAL A 438 -2.35 3.33 -7.87
CA VAL A 438 -1.57 4.21 -6.98
C VAL A 438 -0.16 4.30 -7.55
N HIS A 439 0.20 5.50 -7.98
CA HIS A 439 1.53 5.83 -8.44
C HIS A 439 2.24 6.62 -7.35
N HIS A 440 3.23 5.97 -6.74
CA HIS A 440 4.16 6.61 -5.83
C HIS A 440 5.31 7.23 -6.61
N ASP A 441 6.09 8.05 -5.92
CA ASP A 441 7.40 8.53 -6.35
C ASP A 441 7.31 9.41 -7.61
N GLN A 442 6.23 10.20 -7.72
CA GLN A 442 5.96 11.07 -8.87
C GLN A 442 6.69 12.41 -8.76
N VAL A 443 6.82 12.93 -7.54
CA VAL A 443 7.53 14.18 -7.26
C VAL A 443 8.96 13.90 -6.82
N ILE A 444 9.15 12.93 -5.92
CA ILE A 444 10.47 12.53 -5.38
C ILE A 444 10.67 11.04 -5.63
N GLY A 445 11.78 10.68 -6.27
CA GLY A 445 12.10 9.29 -6.60
C GLY A 445 12.24 8.38 -5.36
N GLN A 446 11.85 7.11 -5.51
CA GLN A 446 11.76 6.12 -4.42
C GLN A 446 13.02 6.04 -3.56
N LYS A 447 14.20 5.99 -4.20
CA LYS A 447 15.49 5.87 -3.51
C LYS A 447 15.73 7.06 -2.58
N ARG A 448 15.63 8.28 -3.10
CA ARG A 448 15.86 9.52 -2.34
C ARG A 448 14.94 9.61 -1.13
N PHE A 449 13.63 9.39 -1.33
CA PHE A 449 12.67 9.40 -0.24
C PHE A 449 13.00 8.35 0.82
N GLN A 450 13.24 7.09 0.42
CA GLN A 450 13.49 6.00 1.36
C GLN A 450 14.80 6.17 2.14
N ASP A 451 15.84 6.72 1.51
CA ASP A 451 17.13 6.99 2.16
C ASP A 451 16.96 8.06 3.25
N THR A 452 16.33 9.19 2.92
CA THR A 452 16.04 10.26 3.88
C THR A 452 15.11 9.78 4.98
N TYR A 453 14.07 9.02 4.65
CA TYR A 453 13.17 8.44 5.64
C TYR A 453 13.88 7.45 6.59
N ALA A 454 14.76 6.59 6.07
CA ALA A 454 15.53 5.66 6.90
C ALA A 454 16.48 6.39 7.85
N TYR A 455 17.13 7.47 7.38
CA TYR A 455 17.95 8.34 8.21
C TYR A 455 17.13 9.01 9.32
N LEU A 456 16.02 9.68 8.99
CA LEU A 456 15.16 10.35 9.97
C LEU A 456 14.58 9.35 10.98
N LYS A 457 14.10 8.19 10.51
CA LYS A 457 13.61 7.12 11.39
C LYS A 457 14.70 6.62 12.32
N GLY A 458 15.92 6.42 11.82
CA GLY A 458 17.07 5.97 12.60
C GLY A 458 17.51 6.98 13.68
N LYS A 459 17.31 8.28 13.42
CA LYS A 459 17.69 9.40 14.29
C LYS A 459 16.63 9.73 15.35
N TYR A 460 15.35 9.76 14.95
CA TYR A 460 14.28 10.34 15.79
C TYR A 460 13.30 9.32 16.37
N ALA A 461 13.00 8.22 15.66
CA ALA A 461 11.82 7.41 15.98
C ALA A 461 11.78 6.88 17.42
N ARG A 462 12.89 6.30 17.91
CA ARG A 462 12.93 5.70 19.26
C ARG A 462 12.60 6.72 20.35
N VAL A 463 13.30 7.86 20.33
CA VAL A 463 13.14 8.90 21.37
C VAL A 463 11.74 9.51 21.32
N LEU A 464 11.21 9.76 20.12
CA LEU A 464 9.87 10.33 19.97
C LEU A 464 8.75 9.36 20.38
N ILE A 465 8.92 8.06 20.12
CA ILE A 465 7.94 7.04 20.51
C ILE A 465 7.96 6.82 22.03
N GLU A 466 9.14 6.70 22.63
CA GLU A 466 9.29 6.54 24.08
C GLU A 466 8.81 7.77 24.86
N GLY A 467 8.98 8.97 24.30
CA GLY A 467 8.54 10.24 24.88
C GLY A 467 7.12 10.68 24.50
N TRP A 468 6.31 9.80 23.91
CA TRP A 468 4.98 10.16 23.41
C TRP A 468 3.98 10.37 24.56
N VAL A 469 3.30 11.53 24.55
CA VAL A 469 2.39 11.95 25.64
C VAL A 469 0.93 12.12 25.20
N GLU A 470 0.63 11.93 23.91
CA GLU A 470 -0.75 11.96 23.42
C GLU A 470 -1.44 10.60 23.60
N GLN A 471 -2.77 10.61 23.59
CA GLN A 471 -3.57 9.38 23.68
C GLN A 471 -3.55 8.54 22.40
N THR A 472 -3.07 9.13 21.29
CA THR A 472 -3.02 8.46 20.00
C THR A 472 -1.83 7.51 19.89
N PRO A 473 -1.85 6.51 18.97
CA PRO A 473 -0.75 5.57 18.82
C PRO A 473 0.55 6.25 18.35
N ALA A 474 1.59 6.23 19.18
CA ALA A 474 2.87 6.90 18.93
C ALA A 474 3.49 6.50 17.58
N GLU A 475 3.62 5.19 17.31
CA GLU A 475 4.24 4.68 16.08
C GLU A 475 3.58 5.22 14.82
N LYS A 476 2.24 5.28 14.81
CA LYS A 476 1.49 5.76 13.65
C LYS A 476 1.84 7.22 13.35
N HIS A 477 1.72 8.10 14.34
CA HIS A 477 1.94 9.53 14.16
C HIS A 477 3.41 9.88 13.93
N VAL A 478 4.32 9.26 14.69
CA VAL A 478 5.77 9.48 14.51
C VAL A 478 6.21 9.02 13.12
N PHE A 479 5.80 7.84 12.65
CA PHE A 479 6.19 7.37 11.32
C PHE A 479 5.52 8.13 10.18
N GLU A 480 4.31 8.67 10.39
CA GLU A 480 3.62 9.57 9.47
C GLU A 480 4.39 10.89 9.30
N ASP A 481 4.68 11.58 10.40
CA ASP A 481 5.40 12.86 10.35
C ASP A 481 6.85 12.71 9.88
N LEU A 482 7.53 11.61 10.20
CA LEU A 482 8.86 11.32 9.64
C LEU A 482 8.81 11.12 8.12
N GLY A 483 7.73 10.52 7.60
CA GLY A 483 7.54 10.35 6.17
C GLY A 483 7.25 11.68 5.47
N ILE A 484 6.42 12.54 6.07
CA ILE A 484 6.14 13.89 5.56
C ILE A 484 7.41 14.75 5.60
N ALA A 485 8.17 14.70 6.70
CA ALA A 485 9.43 15.39 6.84
C ALA A 485 10.46 14.93 5.80
N ALA A 486 10.57 13.63 5.54
CA ALA A 486 11.45 13.09 4.49
C ALA A 486 11.06 13.62 3.10
N PHE A 487 9.76 13.66 2.80
CA PHE A 487 9.27 14.19 1.53
C PHE A 487 9.57 15.69 1.39
N LEU A 488 9.26 16.49 2.41
CA LEU A 488 9.52 17.94 2.41
C LEU A 488 11.01 18.26 2.32
N HIS A 489 11.84 17.52 3.04
CA HIS A 489 13.29 17.64 2.96
C HIS A 489 13.78 17.53 1.51
N GLU A 490 13.38 16.49 0.79
CA GLU A 490 13.80 16.29 -0.61
C GLU A 490 13.18 17.31 -1.57
N VAL A 491 11.92 17.70 -1.35
CA VAL A 491 11.25 18.75 -2.14
C VAL A 491 11.97 20.08 -2.00
N TRP A 492 12.37 20.46 -0.79
CA TRP A 492 13.08 21.72 -0.55
C TRP A 492 14.52 21.69 -1.05
N VAL A 493 15.21 20.55 -0.96
CA VAL A 493 16.51 20.38 -1.63
C VAL A 493 16.37 20.61 -3.13
N ASP A 494 15.30 20.12 -3.78
CA ASP A 494 15.07 20.37 -5.21
C ASP A 494 14.68 21.81 -5.54
N MET A 495 13.93 22.48 -4.66
CA MET A 495 13.48 23.85 -4.89
C MET A 495 14.58 24.90 -4.66
N TYR A 496 15.46 24.67 -3.69
CA TYR A 496 16.39 25.71 -3.22
C TYR A 496 17.86 25.32 -3.36
N GLY A 497 18.17 24.03 -3.56
CA GLY A 497 19.52 23.54 -3.82
C GLY A 497 19.80 23.61 -5.31
N GLU A 498 20.53 24.65 -5.74
CA GLU A 498 20.85 24.95 -7.14
C GLU A 498 21.02 23.70 -8.01
N VAL A 499 20.31 23.67 -9.13
CA VAL A 499 20.74 22.85 -10.27
C VAL A 499 21.75 23.70 -11.01
N ALA A 500 22.99 23.22 -11.15
CA ALA A 500 23.95 23.85 -12.05
C ALA A 500 23.43 23.76 -13.49
N SER A 501 22.59 24.70 -13.92
CA SER A 501 22.13 24.80 -15.30
C SER A 501 22.94 25.87 -16.03
N SER A 502 23.88 25.39 -16.85
CA SER A 502 24.03 25.83 -18.24
C SER A 502 23.91 27.34 -18.49
N SER A 503 24.92 28.09 -18.07
CA SER A 503 25.36 29.29 -18.80
C SER A 503 26.55 28.91 -19.68
N ARG A 504 26.31 28.15 -20.73
CA ARG A 504 27.19 28.12 -21.92
C ARG A 504 26.31 28.22 -23.14
N GLU A 505 26.34 29.41 -23.69
CA GLU A 505 25.88 29.72 -25.03
C GLU A 505 26.55 28.78 -26.03
N ASP A 506 25.70 28.16 -26.84
CA ASP A 506 25.86 27.88 -28.26
C ASP A 506 27.26 28.10 -28.86
N GLN A 507 28.00 27.01 -29.05
CA GLN A 507 28.87 26.83 -30.21
C GLN A 507 29.10 25.32 -30.43
N GLY A 508 28.80 24.90 -31.65
CA GLY A 508 28.52 23.50 -32.01
C GLY A 508 29.71 22.55 -31.96
N GLY A 509 29.36 21.26 -31.90
CA GLY A 509 30.29 20.14 -32.03
C GLY A 509 29.64 18.85 -31.56
N GLU A 510 29.09 18.07 -32.50
CA GLU A 510 28.74 16.67 -32.29
C GLU A 510 29.98 15.88 -31.84
N LYS A 511 29.87 15.20 -30.69
CA LYS A 511 30.53 13.92 -30.39
C LYS A 511 29.87 13.29 -29.17
N GLY A 512 29.42 12.05 -29.34
CA GLY A 512 28.91 11.22 -28.27
C GLY A 512 30.00 10.65 -27.37
N GLY A 513 29.57 10.24 -26.17
CA GLY A 513 30.37 9.50 -25.19
C GLY A 513 30.71 10.32 -23.95
N GLU A 514 30.55 9.69 -22.80
CA GLU A 514 30.98 10.10 -21.43
C GLU A 514 29.94 10.88 -20.60
N GLU A 515 29.17 10.11 -19.80
CA GLU A 515 28.57 10.58 -18.55
C GLU A 515 29.69 10.87 -17.53
N ASP A 516 30.35 12.02 -17.70
CA ASP A 516 31.35 12.51 -16.76
C ASP A 516 30.67 13.30 -15.61
N GLY A 517 30.48 12.62 -14.48
CA GLY A 517 31.05 13.03 -13.19
C GLY A 517 30.76 14.41 -12.59
N ASN A 518 29.73 15.17 -12.97
CA ASN A 518 29.39 16.40 -12.23
C ASN A 518 28.46 16.11 -11.02
N THR A 519 28.93 15.31 -10.07
CA THR A 519 28.29 15.17 -8.76
C THR A 519 28.59 16.39 -7.91
N THR A 520 27.71 17.39 -7.94
CA THR A 520 27.58 18.28 -6.79
C THR A 520 27.31 17.41 -5.57
N ASP A 521 28.21 17.47 -4.59
CA ASP A 521 28.11 16.73 -3.33
C ASP A 521 26.68 16.89 -2.75
N PRO A 522 25.92 15.81 -2.52
CA PRO A 522 24.58 15.87 -1.95
C PRO A 522 24.50 16.73 -0.68
N ASP A 523 25.56 16.73 0.13
CA ASP A 523 25.66 17.53 1.35
C ASP A 523 25.82 19.03 1.04
N HIS A 524 26.54 19.37 -0.04
CA HIS A 524 26.65 20.75 -0.51
C HIS A 524 25.30 21.27 -1.02
N ARG A 525 24.58 20.48 -1.82
CA ARG A 525 23.26 20.87 -2.35
C ARG A 525 22.25 21.10 -1.23
N LYS A 526 22.24 20.24 -0.22
CA LYS A 526 21.41 20.41 0.99
C LYS A 526 21.75 21.71 1.72
N THR A 527 23.04 21.96 1.96
CA THR A 527 23.50 23.16 2.67
C THR A 527 23.09 24.44 1.93
N THR A 528 23.26 24.47 0.61
CA THR A 528 22.82 25.58 -0.25
C THR A 528 21.30 25.77 -0.19
N ALA A 529 20.54 24.68 -0.22
CA ALA A 529 19.09 24.74 -0.11
C ALA A 529 18.63 25.33 1.22
N GLN A 530 19.24 24.92 2.34
CA GLN A 530 18.91 25.43 3.67
C GLN A 530 19.25 26.91 3.84
N ALA A 531 20.37 27.36 3.25
CA ALA A 531 20.76 28.78 3.28
C ALA A 531 19.80 29.68 2.50
N LYS A 532 19.22 29.17 1.40
CA LYS A 532 18.28 29.90 0.54
C LYS A 532 16.81 29.72 0.92
N PHE A 533 16.53 28.83 1.87
CA PHE A 533 15.18 28.51 2.27
C PHE A 533 14.51 29.74 2.89
N PRO A 534 13.33 30.18 2.43
CA PRO A 534 12.65 31.37 2.97
C PRO A 534 11.95 31.12 4.31
N GLY A 535 11.90 29.87 4.77
CA GLY A 535 11.19 29.44 5.96
C GLY A 535 9.85 28.78 5.64
N PHE A 536 9.29 28.07 6.62
CA PHE A 536 7.95 27.48 6.52
C PHE A 536 7.00 27.92 7.64
N VAL A 537 5.71 27.75 7.38
CA VAL A 537 4.64 27.78 8.39
C VAL A 537 3.77 26.54 8.26
N ASP A 538 3.57 25.82 9.37
CA ASP A 538 2.62 24.69 9.44
C ASP A 538 1.30 25.16 10.06
N ILE A 539 0.27 25.28 9.22
CA ILE A 539 -1.06 25.75 9.61
C ILE A 539 -1.88 24.55 10.10
N GLY A 540 -2.33 24.58 11.35
CA GLY A 540 -2.96 23.42 11.98
C GLY A 540 -1.95 22.33 12.34
N CYS A 541 -0.82 22.73 12.94
CA CYS A 541 0.32 21.85 13.21
C CYS A 541 0.07 20.75 14.26
N GLY A 542 -1.11 20.73 14.91
CA GLY A 542 -1.53 19.67 15.81
C GLY A 542 -0.51 19.39 16.92
N ASN A 543 0.06 18.19 16.91
CA ASN A 543 1.04 17.74 17.91
C ASN A 543 2.40 18.50 17.84
N GLY A 544 2.64 19.28 16.78
CA GLY A 544 3.86 20.09 16.60
C GLY A 544 5.12 19.29 16.22
N LEU A 545 5.01 17.98 16.03
CA LEU A 545 6.15 17.10 15.79
C LEU A 545 6.84 17.38 14.46
N LEU A 546 6.08 17.62 13.39
CA LEU A 546 6.64 17.95 12.08
C LEU A 546 7.48 19.23 12.16
N VAL A 547 6.97 20.28 12.82
CA VAL A 547 7.70 21.55 13.07
C VAL A 547 8.99 21.28 13.83
N HIS A 548 8.94 20.46 14.88
CA HIS A 548 10.10 20.09 15.67
C HIS A 548 11.17 19.38 14.82
N ILE A 549 10.79 18.36 14.04
CA ILE A 549 11.72 17.57 13.21
C ILE A 549 12.40 18.44 12.16
N LEU A 550 11.62 19.26 11.43
CA LEU A 550 12.15 20.08 10.34
C LEU A 550 13.14 21.14 10.85
N ASN A 551 12.85 21.78 11.99
CA ASN A 551 13.78 22.70 12.63
C ASN A 551 15.07 22.01 13.10
N ASN A 552 14.96 20.79 13.65
CA ASN A 552 16.13 19.99 14.02
C ASN A 552 16.98 19.56 12.82
N GLU A 553 16.37 19.43 11.65
CA GLU A 553 17.08 19.16 10.39
C GLU A 553 17.66 20.40 9.72
N GLY A 554 17.49 21.60 10.30
CA GLY A 554 18.04 22.86 9.79
C GLY A 554 17.09 23.65 8.89
N TRP A 555 15.84 23.21 8.74
CA TRP A 555 14.80 23.96 8.03
C TRP A 555 14.07 24.86 9.03
N HIS A 556 14.32 26.16 8.95
CA HIS A 556 13.72 27.10 9.91
C HIS A 556 12.25 27.35 9.58
N GLY A 557 11.40 27.34 10.61
CA GLY A 557 9.97 27.61 10.44
C GLY A 557 9.22 27.47 11.74
N TRP A 558 7.92 27.74 11.71
CA TRP A 558 7.06 27.73 12.89
C TRP A 558 5.72 27.08 12.56
N GLY A 559 4.90 26.84 13.57
CA GLY A 559 3.56 26.31 13.37
C GLY A 559 2.58 26.86 14.38
N PHE A 560 1.30 26.77 14.05
CA PHE A 560 0.25 27.13 14.97
C PHE A 560 -0.94 26.20 14.84
N ASP A 561 -1.68 26.06 15.93
CA ASP A 561 -2.90 25.27 15.99
C ASP A 561 -3.95 26.01 16.82
N ALA A 562 -5.23 25.72 16.56
CA ALA A 562 -6.33 26.28 17.33
C ALA A 562 -6.27 25.88 18.82
N ARG A 563 -5.61 24.76 19.14
CA ARG A 563 -5.44 24.28 20.51
C ARG A 563 -4.02 23.81 20.77
N ARG A 564 -3.48 24.20 21.92
CA ARG A 564 -2.22 23.65 22.41
C ARG A 564 -2.33 22.14 22.68
N ARG A 565 -1.32 21.36 22.28
CA ARG A 565 -1.21 19.91 22.55
C ARG A 565 -0.17 19.62 23.63
N LYS A 566 -0.30 18.49 24.34
CA LYS A 566 0.60 18.09 25.43
C LYS A 566 2.03 17.86 24.95
N THR A 567 2.16 17.37 23.72
CA THR A 567 3.48 17.11 23.09
C THR A 567 4.33 18.37 22.98
N TRP A 568 3.74 19.56 22.95
CA TRP A 568 4.52 20.80 22.82
C TRP A 568 5.44 21.03 24.03
N ASP A 569 5.07 20.51 25.19
CA ASP A 569 5.84 20.61 26.44
C ASP A 569 6.99 19.60 26.50
N THR A 570 7.06 18.64 25.57
CA THR A 570 8.16 17.65 25.50
C THR A 570 9.31 18.11 24.61
N PHE A 571 9.11 19.15 23.80
CA PHE A 571 10.14 19.69 22.92
C PHE A 571 11.09 20.65 23.66
N PRO A 572 12.31 20.86 23.15
CA PRO A 572 13.22 21.87 23.68
C PRO A 572 12.58 23.27 23.63
N PRO A 573 12.87 24.17 24.60
CA PRO A 573 12.26 25.50 24.66
C PRO A 573 12.38 26.31 23.36
N ALA A 574 13.49 26.17 22.63
CA ALA A 574 13.71 26.83 21.35
C ALA A 574 12.73 26.39 20.25
N HIS A 575 12.15 25.20 20.35
CA HIS A 575 11.15 24.66 19.40
C HIS A 575 9.74 24.89 19.92
N THR A 576 9.50 24.75 21.22
CA THR A 576 8.22 25.12 21.84
C THR A 576 7.87 26.59 21.60
N ALA A 577 8.88 27.49 21.59
CA ALA A 577 8.69 28.90 21.25
C ALA A 577 8.27 29.16 19.78
N LYS A 578 8.37 28.15 18.90
CA LYS A 578 7.95 28.20 17.49
C LYS A 578 6.56 27.57 17.27
N LEU A 579 5.88 27.18 18.34
CA LEU A 579 4.54 26.61 18.33
C LEU A 579 3.58 27.55 19.05
N HIS A 580 2.54 28.00 18.35
CA HIS A 580 1.62 28.99 18.88
C HIS A 580 0.17 28.52 18.89
N GLU A 581 -0.53 28.75 19.99
CA GLU A 581 -1.97 28.51 20.10
C GLU A 581 -2.72 29.73 19.57
N MET A 582 -3.33 29.61 18.38
CA MET A 582 -4.05 30.70 17.72
C MET A 582 -4.95 30.18 16.59
N LEU A 583 -6.04 30.90 16.31
CA LEU A 583 -6.91 30.63 15.17
C LEU A 583 -6.36 31.25 13.87
N LEU A 584 -6.61 30.60 12.73
CA LEU A 584 -6.48 31.26 11.43
C LEU A 584 -7.80 31.98 11.11
N VAL A 585 -7.76 33.30 10.91
CA VAL A 585 -8.88 34.10 10.39
C VAL A 585 -8.42 34.79 9.11
N PRO A 586 -8.55 34.16 7.93
CA PRO A 586 -7.96 34.66 6.71
C PRO A 586 -8.30 36.13 6.42
N ALA A 587 -7.32 36.93 6.02
CA ALA A 587 -7.50 38.33 5.61
C ALA A 587 -8.49 38.46 4.45
N ILE A 588 -8.63 37.39 3.66
CA ILE A 588 -9.65 37.22 2.62
C ILE A 588 -11.07 37.44 3.19
N LEU A 589 -11.31 37.00 4.43
CA LEU A 589 -12.59 37.16 5.13
C LEU A 589 -12.77 38.53 5.79
N GLN A 590 -11.73 39.36 5.89
CA GLN A 590 -11.81 40.66 6.55
C GLN A 590 -12.43 41.71 5.60
N SER A 591 -13.34 42.53 6.13
CA SER A 591 -13.94 43.66 5.39
C SER A 591 -12.92 44.78 5.20
N SER A 592 -12.93 45.43 4.04
CA SER A 592 -12.14 46.64 3.73
C SER A 592 -12.45 47.85 4.65
N SER A 593 -13.47 47.76 5.51
CA SER A 593 -13.86 48.80 6.46
C SER A 593 -13.24 48.68 7.86
N SER A 594 -12.38 47.69 8.14
CA SER A 594 -11.60 47.67 9.38
C SER A 594 -10.30 48.46 9.14
N PRO A 595 -10.11 49.64 9.75
CA PRO A 595 -8.92 50.43 9.54
C PRO A 595 -7.68 49.65 9.99
N SER A 596 -6.61 49.76 9.20
CA SER A 596 -5.27 49.35 9.57
C SER A 596 -4.82 50.12 10.82
N SER A 597 -5.08 49.57 12.02
CA SER A 597 -4.39 50.02 13.23
C SER A 597 -2.95 49.51 13.20
N THR A 598 -2.11 50.29 12.52
CA THR A 598 -0.74 50.43 12.99
C THR A 598 -0.83 51.09 14.38
N THR A 599 0.02 50.64 15.31
CA THR A 599 0.22 51.09 16.70
C THR A 599 -0.72 50.53 17.79
N THR A 600 -0.09 49.75 18.70
CA THR A 600 -0.58 49.12 19.94
C THR A 600 -1.73 48.11 19.80
N ALA A 601 -1.38 46.86 19.48
CA ALA A 601 -2.30 45.72 19.49
C ALA A 601 -2.77 45.43 20.93
N GLU A 602 -4.02 45.75 21.24
CA GLU A 602 -4.70 45.04 22.32
C GLU A 602 -4.74 43.55 21.97
N PRO A 603 -4.48 42.64 22.94
CA PRO A 603 -4.53 41.21 22.70
C PRO A 603 -5.95 40.83 22.28
N THR A 604 -6.13 40.42 21.02
CA THR A 604 -7.38 39.85 20.54
C THR A 604 -7.63 38.54 21.29
N ASN A 605 -8.83 38.38 21.83
CA ASN A 605 -9.23 37.17 22.55
C ASN A 605 -10.40 36.53 21.80
N PRO A 606 -10.19 35.37 21.13
CA PRO A 606 -8.96 34.56 21.09
C PRO A 606 -7.85 35.13 20.15
N PRO A 607 -6.58 34.78 20.39
CA PRO A 607 -5.48 35.10 19.49
C PRO A 607 -5.72 34.52 18.10
N HIS A 608 -5.48 35.32 17.05
CA HIS A 608 -5.63 34.86 15.67
C HIS A 608 -4.57 35.43 14.74
N HIS A 609 -4.24 34.66 13.70
CA HIS A 609 -3.39 35.06 12.58
C HIS A 609 -4.25 35.32 11.33
N ASN A 610 -3.91 36.32 10.53
CA ASN A 610 -4.71 36.70 9.35
C ASN A 610 -4.32 35.93 8.06
N GLY A 611 -3.35 35.03 8.14
CA GLY A 611 -2.87 34.25 7.00
C GLY A 611 -2.03 35.04 6.00
N ILE A 612 -1.56 36.23 6.36
CA ILE A 612 -0.55 36.98 5.59
C ILE A 612 0.83 36.62 6.16
N PHE A 613 1.68 36.06 5.31
CA PHE A 613 3.03 35.61 5.64
C PHE A 613 4.06 36.36 4.78
N PRO A 614 5.35 36.37 5.17
CA PRO A 614 6.41 36.85 4.30
C PRO A 614 6.34 36.16 2.92
N PRO A 615 6.60 36.87 1.81
CA PRO A 615 6.59 36.28 0.48
C PRO A 615 7.46 35.03 0.39
N SER A 616 7.00 34.05 -0.39
CA SER A 616 7.70 32.78 -0.60
C SER A 616 7.82 31.85 0.61
N THR A 617 7.23 32.17 1.77
CA THR A 617 7.13 31.25 2.92
C THR A 617 6.46 29.95 2.50
N PHE A 618 7.06 28.78 2.76
CA PHE A 618 6.45 27.51 2.41
C PHE A 618 5.30 27.18 3.37
N ILE A 619 4.07 27.05 2.85
CA ILE A 619 2.89 26.76 3.68
C ILE A 619 2.65 25.25 3.73
N ILE A 620 2.61 24.69 4.93
CA ILE A 620 2.30 23.28 5.17
C ILE A 620 0.90 23.19 5.78
N SER A 621 0.06 22.33 5.20
CA SER A 621 -1.22 21.90 5.76
C SER A 621 -1.20 20.38 5.90
N ASN A 622 -0.55 19.90 6.96
CA ASN A 622 -0.50 18.47 7.28
C ASN A 622 -1.77 18.05 8.02
N HIS A 623 -2.69 17.37 7.32
CA HIS A 623 -3.95 16.91 7.93
C HIS A 623 -4.72 18.02 8.67
N ALA A 624 -4.67 19.24 8.14
CA ALA A 624 -5.12 20.46 8.82
C ALA A 624 -6.65 20.68 8.78
N ASP A 625 -7.45 19.61 8.61
CA ASP A 625 -8.91 19.63 8.62
C ASP A 625 -9.55 20.84 7.88
N GLU A 626 -10.19 21.76 8.62
CA GLU A 626 -10.88 22.96 8.14
C GLU A 626 -9.97 23.93 7.36
N LEU A 627 -8.65 23.85 7.56
CA LEU A 627 -7.67 24.70 6.88
C LEU A 627 -7.23 24.17 5.51
N THR A 628 -7.48 22.89 5.23
CA THR A 628 -7.11 22.26 3.94
C THR A 628 -7.58 23.08 2.73
N PRO A 629 -8.85 23.50 2.60
CA PRO A 629 -9.30 24.29 1.45
C PRO A 629 -8.71 25.70 1.39
N TRP A 630 -8.30 26.28 2.52
CA TRP A 630 -7.69 27.61 2.58
C TRP A 630 -6.24 27.63 2.07
N THR A 631 -5.53 26.50 2.17
CA THR A 631 -4.09 26.40 1.84
C THR A 631 -3.72 26.98 0.46
N PRO A 632 -4.33 26.56 -0.67
CA PRO A 632 -4.01 27.13 -1.99
C PRO A 632 -4.35 28.63 -2.10
N LEU A 633 -5.39 29.11 -1.41
CA LEU A 633 -5.79 30.51 -1.42
C LEU A 633 -4.78 31.37 -0.66
N LEU A 634 -4.34 30.92 0.51
CA LEU A 634 -3.28 31.57 1.29
C LEU A 634 -1.95 31.56 0.53
N ALA A 635 -1.63 30.44 -0.13
CA ALA A 635 -0.44 30.33 -0.95
C ALA A 635 -0.43 31.35 -2.10
N HIS A 636 -1.54 31.49 -2.81
CA HIS A 636 -1.70 32.51 -3.85
C HIS A 636 -1.57 33.92 -3.29
N LEU A 637 -2.28 34.23 -2.19
CA LEU A 637 -2.24 35.52 -1.54
C LEU A 637 -0.81 35.97 -1.23
N ASN A 638 -0.01 35.05 -0.68
CA ASN A 638 1.36 35.30 -0.22
C ASN A 638 2.44 34.99 -1.27
N THR A 639 2.09 34.70 -2.52
CA THR A 639 3.05 34.27 -3.56
C THR A 639 4.01 33.18 -3.04
N SER A 640 3.40 32.18 -2.41
CA SER A 640 4.07 31.21 -1.56
C SER A 640 3.85 29.80 -2.10
N PRO A 641 4.87 28.92 -2.07
CA PRO A 641 4.66 27.50 -2.36
C PRO A 641 3.93 26.82 -1.19
N PHE A 642 3.25 25.71 -1.45
CA PHE A 642 2.54 24.99 -0.39
C PHE A 642 2.42 23.49 -0.64
N ILE A 643 2.22 22.75 0.45
CA ILE A 643 1.70 21.38 0.44
C ILE A 643 0.40 21.31 1.25
N ALA A 644 -0.59 20.58 0.73
CA ALA A 644 -1.80 20.22 1.47
C ALA A 644 -1.96 18.70 1.48
N ILE A 645 -2.23 18.12 2.65
CA ILE A 645 -2.48 16.68 2.83
C ILE A 645 -3.92 16.50 3.36
N PRO A 646 -4.93 16.40 2.48
CA PRO A 646 -6.33 16.38 2.89
C PRO A 646 -6.68 15.13 3.71
N CYS A 647 -7.41 15.30 4.81
CA CYS A 647 -7.92 14.23 5.67
C CYS A 647 -9.46 14.25 5.75
N CYS A 648 -10.01 15.37 6.18
CA CYS A 648 -11.42 15.60 6.46
C CYS A 648 -12.00 16.65 5.51
N SER A 649 -13.23 16.44 5.05
CA SER A 649 -13.87 17.31 4.06
C SER A 649 -14.69 18.41 4.74
N HIS A 650 -14.15 19.62 4.75
CA HIS A 650 -14.80 20.84 5.22
C HIS A 650 -14.81 21.90 4.11
N ASP A 651 -15.86 22.70 4.06
CA ASP A 651 -15.95 23.85 3.14
C ASP A 651 -15.13 25.04 3.66
N LEU A 652 -15.13 26.16 2.93
CA LEU A 652 -14.41 27.37 3.33
C LEU A 652 -15.02 28.07 4.56
N ALA A 653 -16.21 27.65 5.02
CA ALA A 653 -16.82 28.10 6.27
C ALA A 653 -16.50 27.18 7.46
N GLY A 654 -15.70 26.12 7.26
CA GLY A 654 -15.35 25.14 8.30
C GLY A 654 -16.43 24.08 8.52
N THR A 655 -17.47 24.03 7.70
CA THR A 655 -18.57 23.07 7.85
C THR A 655 -18.28 21.78 7.11
N ARG A 656 -18.54 20.63 7.74
CA ARG A 656 -18.41 19.31 7.09
C ARG A 656 -19.33 19.24 5.88
N PHE A 657 -18.76 18.88 4.73
CA PHE A 657 -19.51 18.79 3.48
C PHE A 657 -18.94 17.74 2.55
N ARG A 658 -19.68 17.39 1.49
CA ARG A 658 -19.17 16.55 0.41
C ARG A 658 -18.59 17.45 -0.68
N ALA A 659 -17.27 17.48 -0.79
CA ALA A 659 -16.58 18.27 -1.80
C ALA A 659 -17.06 17.93 -3.23
N PRO A 660 -17.21 18.93 -4.10
CA PRO A 660 -17.59 18.71 -5.50
C PRO A 660 -16.52 17.91 -6.23
N VAL A 661 -16.97 17.06 -7.15
CA VAL A 661 -16.07 16.22 -7.95
C VAL A 661 -15.63 16.99 -9.18
N HIS A 662 -14.32 17.12 -9.37
CA HIS A 662 -13.75 17.72 -10.57
C HIS A 662 -13.11 16.63 -11.43
N ALA A 663 -13.84 16.16 -12.46
CA ALA A 663 -13.48 14.99 -13.27
C ALA A 663 -12.04 15.00 -13.80
N LYS A 664 -11.52 16.18 -14.21
CA LYS A 664 -10.12 16.38 -14.62
C LYS A 664 -9.09 15.88 -13.59
N HIS A 665 -9.43 16.02 -12.30
CA HIS A 665 -8.56 15.69 -11.17
C HIS A 665 -8.95 14.38 -10.48
N VAL A 666 -9.93 13.66 -11.01
CA VAL A 666 -10.30 12.32 -10.56
C VAL A 666 -9.42 11.32 -11.30
N LEU A 667 -8.69 10.48 -10.55
CA LEU A 667 -8.00 9.34 -11.15
C LEU A 667 -9.07 8.39 -11.72
N HIS A 668 -9.15 8.30 -13.05
CA HIS A 668 -10.09 7.41 -13.73
C HIS A 668 -9.53 5.98 -13.80
N ASP A 669 -10.42 5.00 -13.66
CA ASP A 669 -10.10 3.59 -13.81
C ASP A 669 -10.39 3.17 -15.27
N PRO A 670 -9.36 2.90 -16.10
CA PRO A 670 -9.56 2.48 -17.48
C PRO A 670 -10.31 1.14 -17.62
N THR A 671 -10.38 0.31 -16.56
CA THR A 671 -11.12 -0.97 -16.56
C THR A 671 -12.61 -0.81 -16.24
N THR A 672 -13.02 0.36 -15.73
CA THR A 672 -14.44 0.67 -15.45
C THR A 672 -15.18 1.31 -16.61
N VAL A 673 -14.50 1.56 -17.73
CA VAL A 673 -15.13 2.13 -18.94
C VAL A 673 -16.17 1.17 -19.51
N GLU A 674 -15.94 -0.15 -19.41
CA GLU A 674 -16.87 -1.16 -19.90
C GLU A 674 -17.75 -1.77 -18.79
N SER A 675 -17.28 -1.81 -17.54
CA SER A 675 -18.03 -2.39 -16.42
C SER A 675 -18.37 -1.34 -15.34
N LYS A 676 -19.63 -0.89 -15.37
CA LYS A 676 -20.31 0.03 -14.43
C LYS A 676 -20.11 1.53 -14.70
N LYS A 677 -20.79 2.02 -15.75
CA LYS A 677 -21.36 3.38 -15.74
C LYS A 677 -22.11 3.58 -14.41
N ASN A 678 -21.73 4.59 -13.62
CA ASN A 678 -22.45 5.16 -12.44
C ASN A 678 -21.85 5.00 -11.02
N LYS A 679 -20.59 4.60 -10.81
CA LYS A 679 -20.02 4.64 -9.43
C LYS A 679 -19.42 6.01 -9.11
N ALA A 680 -20.12 6.80 -8.29
CA ALA A 680 -19.63 8.10 -7.83
C ALA A 680 -18.29 7.98 -7.05
N PRO A 681 -17.34 8.92 -7.20
CA PRO A 681 -16.08 8.91 -6.46
C PRO A 681 -16.28 8.88 -4.94
N SER A 682 -15.32 8.28 -4.24
CA SER A 682 -15.29 8.28 -2.78
C SER A 682 -15.19 9.70 -2.23
N ALA A 683 -15.70 9.94 -1.02
CA ALA A 683 -15.62 11.27 -0.39
C ALA A 683 -14.16 11.78 -0.31
N TYR A 684 -13.19 10.88 -0.11
CA TYR A 684 -11.78 11.24 -0.12
C TYR A 684 -11.28 11.65 -1.50
N ALA A 685 -11.64 10.89 -2.54
CA ALA A 685 -11.28 11.19 -3.92
C ALA A 685 -11.91 12.52 -4.37
N SER A 686 -13.17 12.77 -3.99
CA SER A 686 -13.84 14.06 -4.20
C SER A 686 -13.07 15.21 -3.54
N LEU A 687 -12.72 15.09 -2.25
CA LEU A 687 -11.94 16.10 -1.53
C LEU A 687 -10.58 16.39 -2.18
N CYS A 688 -9.83 15.35 -2.58
CA CYS A 688 -8.56 15.53 -3.26
C CYS A 688 -8.74 16.21 -4.62
N SER A 689 -9.78 15.83 -5.38
CA SER A 689 -10.08 16.45 -6.68
C SER A 689 -10.45 17.93 -6.55
N TRP A 690 -11.17 18.29 -5.49
CA TRP A 690 -11.51 19.69 -5.18
C TRP A 690 -10.28 20.47 -4.71
N SER A 691 -9.43 19.91 -3.86
CA SER A 691 -8.15 20.55 -3.48
C SER A 691 -7.27 20.83 -4.70
N CYS A 692 -7.20 19.89 -5.67
CA CYS A 692 -6.52 20.11 -6.95
C CYS A 692 -7.19 21.21 -7.78
N HIS A 693 -8.52 21.27 -7.79
CA HIS A 693 -9.27 22.33 -8.45
C HIS A 693 -8.96 23.72 -7.86
N LEU A 694 -9.01 23.86 -6.53
CA LEU A 694 -8.65 25.11 -5.85
C LEU A 694 -7.22 25.53 -6.18
N THR A 695 -6.28 24.59 -6.19
CA THR A 695 -4.87 24.80 -6.56
C THR A 695 -4.73 25.33 -7.99
N GLU A 696 -5.43 24.69 -8.94
CA GLU A 696 -5.43 25.12 -10.34
C GLU A 696 -6.09 26.49 -10.55
N LYS A 697 -7.20 26.76 -9.86
CA LYS A 697 -7.92 28.04 -9.96
C LYS A 697 -7.19 29.20 -9.32
N THR A 698 -6.28 28.92 -8.38
CA THR A 698 -5.38 29.90 -7.78
C THR A 698 -4.05 30.04 -8.53
N GLY A 699 -3.94 29.49 -9.74
CA GLY A 699 -2.85 29.76 -10.68
C GLY A 699 -1.65 28.81 -10.57
N PHE A 700 -1.72 27.79 -9.71
CA PHE A 700 -0.63 26.82 -9.57
C PHE A 700 -0.74 25.66 -10.56
N VAL A 701 0.41 25.14 -10.97
CA VAL A 701 0.53 23.80 -11.56
C VAL A 701 0.30 22.79 -10.46
N VAL A 702 -0.71 21.94 -10.63
CA VAL A 702 -1.08 20.92 -9.65
C VAL A 702 -0.09 19.75 -9.72
N GLU A 703 0.70 19.57 -8.67
CA GLU A 703 1.50 18.36 -8.46
C GLU A 703 0.84 17.48 -7.38
N ARG A 704 0.90 16.16 -7.56
CA ARG A 704 0.31 15.19 -6.63
C ARG A 704 1.28 14.08 -6.31
N GLU A 705 1.31 13.70 -5.04
CA GLU A 705 2.11 12.56 -4.57
C GLU A 705 1.24 11.64 -3.69
N HIS A 706 1.36 10.33 -3.90
CA HIS A 706 0.88 9.37 -2.91
C HIS A 706 2.00 9.10 -1.90
N LEU A 707 1.94 9.78 -0.77
CA LEU A 707 2.95 9.68 0.28
C LEU A 707 3.07 8.25 0.81
N ARG A 708 4.30 7.83 1.10
CA ARG A 708 4.62 6.52 1.69
C ARG A 708 4.55 6.59 3.23
N ILE A 709 3.41 7.01 3.74
CA ILE A 709 3.10 7.14 5.17
C ILE A 709 2.08 6.08 5.61
N PRO A 710 2.02 5.69 6.89
CA PRO A 710 1.04 4.73 7.42
C PRO A 710 -0.37 5.34 7.59
N SER A 711 -0.88 5.98 6.53
CA SER A 711 -2.20 6.64 6.50
C SER A 711 -3.00 6.23 5.27
N THR A 712 -4.31 6.07 5.43
CA THR A 712 -5.25 5.91 4.30
C THR A 712 -5.53 7.22 3.60
N ARG A 713 -5.11 8.35 4.19
CA ARG A 713 -5.25 9.71 3.67
C ARG A 713 -3.90 10.25 3.18
N ASN A 714 -3.27 9.54 2.26
CA ASN A 714 -1.87 9.79 1.90
C ASN A 714 -1.63 10.59 0.62
N ILE A 715 -2.66 11.25 0.05
CA ILE A 715 -2.47 12.12 -1.11
C ILE A 715 -2.01 13.50 -0.64
N ALA A 716 -0.86 13.95 -1.13
CA ALA A 716 -0.41 15.32 -1.02
C ALA A 716 -0.68 16.08 -2.33
N VAL A 717 -1.19 17.31 -2.20
CA VAL A 717 -1.32 18.29 -3.30
C VAL A 717 -0.27 19.36 -3.08
N LEU A 718 0.60 19.56 -4.06
CA LEU A 718 1.74 20.47 -4.01
C LEU A 718 1.56 21.57 -5.07
N GLY A 719 1.59 22.83 -4.62
CA GLY A 719 1.62 24.00 -5.50
C GLY A 719 2.92 24.76 -5.29
N ARG A 720 3.91 24.51 -6.15
CA ARG A 720 5.23 25.17 -6.09
C ARG A 720 5.64 25.89 -7.37
N ARG A 721 4.88 25.71 -8.45
CA ARG A 721 5.07 26.36 -9.75
C ARG A 721 3.79 27.08 -10.13
N VAL A 722 3.92 28.33 -10.57
CA VAL A 722 2.81 29.13 -11.11
C VAL A 722 2.76 28.89 -12.63
N ARG A 723 1.55 28.80 -13.19
CA ARG A 723 1.36 28.66 -14.64
C ARG A 723 1.84 29.91 -15.36
N ASP A 724 2.34 29.74 -16.58
CA ASP A 724 2.91 30.85 -17.36
C ASP A 724 1.88 31.96 -17.63
N GLU A 725 0.62 31.60 -17.86
CA GLU A 725 -0.50 32.54 -18.05
C GLU A 725 -0.82 33.37 -16.80
N ASP A 726 -0.49 32.85 -15.61
CA ASP A 726 -0.73 33.47 -14.31
C ASP A 726 0.55 34.18 -13.79
N ARG A 727 1.65 34.20 -14.56
CA ARG A 727 2.87 34.96 -14.22
C ARG A 727 2.66 36.45 -14.51
N GLY A 728 2.10 37.16 -13.53
CA GLY A 728 1.98 38.61 -13.53
C GLY A 728 2.22 39.20 -12.14
N CYS A 729 2.74 40.42 -12.08
CA CYS A 729 2.89 41.17 -10.83
C CYS A 729 1.55 41.77 -10.40
N ALA A 730 0.60 40.91 -10.01
CA ALA A 730 -0.60 41.37 -9.31
C ALA A 730 -0.21 41.86 -7.92
N SER A 731 -0.71 43.02 -7.52
CA SER A 731 -0.60 43.51 -6.15
C SER A 731 -1.35 42.61 -5.17
N MET A 732 -1.00 42.70 -3.88
CA MET A 732 -1.70 41.97 -2.81
C MET A 732 -3.20 42.27 -2.80
N GLU A 733 -3.59 43.53 -3.06
CA GLU A 733 -4.98 43.96 -3.10
C GLU A 733 -5.75 43.32 -4.26
N GLU A 734 -5.14 43.26 -5.45
CA GLU A 734 -5.75 42.57 -6.60
C GLU A 734 -5.95 41.08 -6.31
N ARG A 735 -4.98 40.43 -5.67
CA ARG A 735 -5.12 39.03 -5.22
C ARG A 735 -6.24 38.87 -4.19
N LEU A 736 -6.36 39.78 -3.21
CA LEU A 736 -7.46 39.76 -2.24
C LEU A 736 -8.83 39.89 -2.91
N VAL A 737 -8.97 40.83 -3.86
CA VAL A 737 -10.22 41.02 -4.61
C VAL A 737 -10.58 39.77 -5.42
N PHE A 738 -9.60 39.17 -6.09
CA PHE A 738 -9.78 37.91 -6.81
C PHE A 738 -10.23 36.78 -5.88
N LEU A 739 -9.50 36.57 -4.77
CA LEU A 739 -9.79 35.50 -3.81
C LEU A 739 -11.14 35.67 -3.13
N ARG A 740 -11.57 36.89 -2.81
CA ARG A 740 -12.90 37.16 -2.26
C ARG A 740 -14.00 36.71 -3.22
N LYS A 741 -13.94 37.15 -4.48
CA LYS A 741 -14.89 36.72 -5.52
C LYS A 741 -14.87 35.21 -5.73
N PHE A 742 -13.69 34.60 -5.66
CA PHE A 742 -13.54 33.16 -5.79
C PHE A 742 -14.18 32.39 -4.63
N VAL A 743 -13.97 32.81 -3.38
CA VAL A 743 -14.60 32.22 -2.19
C VAL A 743 -16.12 32.32 -2.28
N GLU A 744 -16.67 33.49 -2.64
CA GLU A 744 -18.13 33.67 -2.79
C GLU A 744 -18.71 32.70 -3.84
N LYS A 745 -18.00 32.49 -4.94
CA LYS A 745 -18.38 31.54 -5.98
C LYS A 745 -18.35 30.09 -5.48
N GLU A 746 -17.27 29.67 -4.82
CA GLU A 746 -17.13 28.31 -4.29
C GLU A 746 -18.15 28.02 -3.18
N MET A 747 -18.58 29.04 -2.44
CA MET A 747 -19.59 28.94 -1.37
C MET A 747 -21.03 29.13 -1.87
N GLY A 748 -21.28 28.97 -3.18
CA GLY A 748 -22.63 29.03 -3.76
C GLY A 748 -23.28 30.41 -3.71
N GLY A 749 -22.47 31.48 -3.76
CA GLY A 749 -22.93 32.87 -3.75
C GLY A 749 -23.08 33.50 -2.36
N GLN A 750 -22.68 32.80 -1.28
CA GLN A 750 -22.61 33.40 0.05
C GLN A 750 -21.58 34.53 0.05
N SER A 751 -21.95 35.69 0.61
CA SER A 751 -21.03 36.83 0.74
C SER A 751 -19.88 36.52 1.70
N ILE A 752 -18.75 37.21 1.53
CA ILE A 752 -17.60 37.08 2.45
C ILE A 752 -17.98 37.30 3.93
N ALA A 753 -18.93 38.21 4.20
CA ALA A 753 -19.40 38.46 5.56
C ALA A 753 -20.12 37.23 6.16
N GLN A 754 -20.94 36.53 5.37
CA GLN A 754 -21.64 35.31 5.80
C GLN A 754 -20.66 34.15 6.03
N VAL A 755 -19.70 33.97 5.11
CA VAL A 755 -18.64 32.95 5.26
C VAL A 755 -17.80 33.24 6.51
N ARG A 756 -17.47 34.51 6.77
CA ARG A 756 -16.75 34.91 7.99
C ARG A 756 -17.54 34.60 9.25
N GLU A 757 -18.82 34.93 9.31
CA GLU A 757 -19.66 34.66 10.48
C GLU A 757 -19.70 33.15 10.78
N ALA A 758 -19.89 32.33 9.75
CA ALA A 758 -19.87 30.87 9.88
C ALA A 758 -18.49 30.34 10.33
N TRP A 759 -17.40 30.87 9.75
CA TRP A 759 -16.03 30.52 10.12
C TRP A 759 -15.72 30.83 11.58
N MET A 760 -16.05 32.04 12.04
CA MET A 760 -15.84 32.45 13.43
C MET A 760 -16.64 31.54 14.39
N LYS A 761 -17.87 31.20 14.04
CA LYS A 761 -18.70 30.26 14.82
C LYS A 761 -18.09 28.86 14.89
N SER A 762 -17.45 28.38 13.82
CA SER A 762 -16.70 27.11 13.83
C SER A 762 -15.48 27.20 14.75
N GLY A 763 -14.66 28.25 14.59
CA GLY A 763 -13.46 28.51 15.38
C GLY A 763 -13.73 28.63 16.89
N ASP A 764 -14.78 29.35 17.29
CA ASP A 764 -15.22 29.44 18.69
C ASP A 764 -15.63 28.06 19.25
N GLY A 765 -16.14 27.19 18.39
CA GLY A 765 -16.44 25.80 18.73
C GLY A 765 -15.18 24.98 19.03
N LEU A 766 -14.08 25.24 18.33
CA LEU A 766 -12.79 24.57 18.52
C LEU A 766 -12.10 24.98 19.83
N LEU A 767 -12.35 26.19 20.32
CA LEU A 767 -11.75 26.71 21.56
C LEU A 767 -12.44 26.25 22.85
N LYS A 768 -13.61 25.61 22.76
CA LYS A 768 -14.37 25.17 23.95
C LYS A 768 -13.71 23.93 24.61
N PRO A 769 -13.41 23.98 25.93
CA PRO A 769 -12.91 22.82 26.65
C PRO A 769 -13.92 21.66 26.60
N GLY A 770 -13.47 20.44 26.29
CA GLY A 770 -14.29 19.22 26.36
C GLY A 770 -14.88 18.71 25.03
N LYS A 771 -14.80 19.47 23.93
CA LYS A 771 -14.89 18.86 22.60
C LYS A 771 -13.51 18.34 22.23
N GLY A 772 -13.33 17.03 22.26
CA GLY A 772 -12.15 16.39 21.69
C GLY A 772 -12.09 16.68 20.19
N GLY A 773 -11.43 17.77 19.79
CA GLY A 773 -10.83 17.79 18.46
C GLY A 773 -9.73 16.73 18.44
N HIS A 774 -9.66 16.07 17.29
CA HIS A 774 -9.05 14.77 17.05
C HIS A 774 -7.75 14.46 17.82
#